data_AF-A0A960TRI5-F1
#
_entry.id   AF-A0A960TRI5-F1
#
_cell.length_a   1.000
_cell.length_b   1.000
_cell.length_c   1.000
_cell.angle_alpha   90.00
_cell.angle_beta   90.00
_cell.angle_gamma   90.00
#
_symmetry.space_group_name_H-M   'P 1'
#
loop_
_entity.id
_entity.type
_entity.pdbx_description
1 polymer ?
#
loop_
_entity_poly.entity_id
_entity_poly.type
_entity_poly.pdbx_seq_one_letter_code
_entity_poly.pdbx_strand_id
1 'polypeptide(L)'
;LEAAKQNGWGTSEFIENYGITDQGMLKEIVLEAAKQNGLYTSRFIKNCGITDQGALKEIALEAAKQDGRGTSEFIENYGITDEEALKEIIVVSLAQNFEALRFIEKYIAEKNWLIGVPEHLKIDHAAVEYIFDSLKKNNTKLKEKLHNLRNHEARQSALRMLVTNKEHLLVEQLIDPVDIAIKALEANGIMLSVNKTQRRDNFLQQQILITVSKLLESESLNQSDRKNLCMVMQELRTPDGKISTTLHLNGWQMIAAVINMNKDEKLKDIDSYQMLKGALERAFLETMEIENLENFADNYIKTFGQFRDKTAIFRYLGTLKRLPKDDCEKVLIDFRVYVEEVLSGNFQKNRYEGSAHLDELFAAEADLKEKWIEGISAEKTQLSSSASEFNFKELLRIKFQDKHISNEIIDEVGRYLNDDNLRIPKDMPNLQKYLILLAREGGKHLTRVQEELNNLEGETPELANDVEGWRKEFERGAAGLKEYTLVDTDDPCDFLLMGTEVPDSCQRVDGDGHLNKGLLGTMLDGKNRLLALKDPSGKIAGRAVLRLMNHEGKPALLIERIYPQTLGSAEVQALITFAKKRAYELNLKLYSVGLEGTPADVTLVSRGGRGAYQYVDSAGAPNPKPNGIFELQNLNILSS
;
A
#
# COMPACT_ATOMS: atom_id res chain seq x y z
N LEU A 1 5.25 42.75 9.00
CA LEU A 1 4.23 41.72 9.29
C LEU A 1 3.84 40.92 8.05
N GLU A 2 3.30 41.53 6.98
CA GLU A 2 2.91 40.75 5.78
C GLU A 2 4.07 39.98 5.13
N ALA A 3 5.28 40.55 5.11
CA ALA A 3 6.48 39.81 4.69
C ALA A 3 6.74 38.55 5.54
N ALA A 4 6.50 38.62 6.86
CA ALA A 4 6.68 37.49 7.78
C ALA A 4 5.70 36.35 7.48
N LYS A 5 4.45 36.70 7.14
CA LYS A 5 3.40 35.73 6.76
C LYS A 5 3.75 34.98 5.47
N GLN A 6 4.49 35.61 4.55
CA GLN A 6 4.85 35.03 3.26
C GLN A 6 6.20 34.30 3.30
N ASN A 7 7.17 34.80 4.05
CA ASN A 7 8.52 34.26 4.10
C ASN A 7 9.16 34.54 5.47
N GLY A 8 9.01 33.59 6.39
CA GLY A 8 9.60 33.66 7.73
C GLY A 8 11.13 33.77 7.69
N TRP A 9 11.80 32.98 6.83
CA TRP A 9 13.26 33.00 6.71
C TRP A 9 13.80 34.38 6.32
N GLY A 10 13.34 34.92 5.18
CA GLY A 10 13.82 36.21 4.69
C GLY A 10 13.49 37.35 5.65
N THR A 11 12.36 37.26 6.35
CA THR A 11 11.99 38.28 7.34
C THR A 11 12.92 38.24 8.55
N SER A 12 13.20 37.08 9.13
CA SER A 12 14.10 36.96 10.29
C SER A 12 15.53 37.40 10.00
N GLU A 13 16.03 37.12 8.79
CA GLU A 13 17.40 37.49 8.39
C GLU A 13 17.58 39.00 8.24
N PHE A 14 16.59 39.69 7.66
CA PHE A 14 16.72 41.11 7.29
C PHE A 14 15.93 42.07 8.17
N ILE A 15 15.38 41.62 9.31
CA ILE A 15 14.47 42.44 10.13
C ILE A 15 15.11 43.77 10.60
N GLU A 16 16.41 43.78 10.88
CA GLU A 16 17.14 44.98 11.31
C GLU A 16 17.13 46.10 10.24
N ASN A 17 17.06 45.73 8.96
CA ASN A 17 17.04 46.67 7.83
C ASN A 17 15.74 47.47 7.74
N TYR A 18 14.68 47.01 8.41
CA TYR A 18 13.40 47.73 8.45
C TYR A 18 13.39 48.88 9.47
N GLY A 19 14.43 49.01 10.31
CA GLY A 19 14.54 50.11 11.28
C GLY A 19 13.44 50.12 12.35
N ILE A 20 12.84 48.95 12.63
CA ILE A 20 11.76 48.81 13.61
C ILE A 20 12.39 48.79 15.02
N THR A 21 12.03 49.77 15.84
CA THR A 21 12.53 49.87 17.23
C THR A 21 11.46 49.53 18.27
N ASP A 22 10.19 49.46 17.87
CA ASP A 22 9.09 49.11 18.77
C ASP A 22 9.12 47.61 19.12
N GLN A 23 9.28 47.29 20.40
CA GLN A 23 9.44 45.91 20.88
C GLN A 23 8.17 45.07 20.68
N GLY A 24 6.98 45.69 20.77
CA GLY A 24 5.71 44.99 20.53
C GLY A 24 5.56 44.56 19.07
N MET A 25 5.88 45.47 18.14
CA MET A 25 5.86 45.21 16.71
C MET A 25 6.94 44.20 16.30
N LEU A 26 8.15 44.29 16.85
CA LEU A 26 9.20 43.30 16.63
C LEU A 26 8.75 41.90 17.08
N LYS A 27 8.19 41.79 18.30
CA LYS A 27 7.64 40.52 18.80
C LYS A 27 6.61 39.94 17.83
N GLU A 28 5.62 40.73 17.41
CA GLU A 28 4.56 40.27 16.52
C GLU A 28 5.11 39.76 15.18
N ILE A 29 6.04 40.49 14.58
CA ILE A 29 6.65 40.13 13.30
C ILE A 29 7.47 38.84 13.42
N VAL A 30 8.29 38.72 14.47
CA VAL A 30 9.17 37.56 14.65
C VAL A 30 8.39 36.33 15.08
N LEU A 31 7.33 36.48 15.87
CA LEU A 31 6.43 35.38 16.22
C LEU A 31 5.74 34.81 14.97
N GLU A 32 5.31 35.68 14.04
CA GLU A 32 4.73 35.24 12.77
C GLU A 32 5.76 34.54 11.87
N ALA A 33 7.02 35.02 11.86
CA ALA A 33 8.12 34.34 11.17
C ALA A 33 8.43 32.96 11.76
N ALA A 34 8.37 32.80 13.09
CA ALA A 34 8.58 31.53 13.77
C ALA A 34 7.57 30.45 13.36
N LYS A 35 6.29 30.82 13.17
CA LYS A 35 5.23 29.92 12.68
C LYS A 35 5.52 29.37 11.28
N GLN A 36 6.19 30.16 10.45
CA GLN A 36 6.56 29.78 9.08
C GLN A 36 7.87 29.00 9.03
N ASN A 37 8.86 29.38 9.84
CA ASN A 37 10.20 28.77 9.81
C ASN A 37 10.94 28.90 11.15
N GLY A 38 10.85 27.88 12.00
CA GLY A 38 11.45 27.83 13.33
C GLY A 38 12.98 27.84 13.29
N LEU A 39 13.62 27.08 12.39
CA LEU A 39 15.08 27.02 12.23
C LEU A 39 15.69 28.38 11.97
N TYR A 40 15.24 29.07 10.92
CA TYR A 40 15.82 30.37 10.54
C TYR A 40 15.45 31.47 11.52
N THR A 41 14.26 31.43 12.11
CA THR A 41 13.90 32.35 13.18
C THR A 41 14.85 32.20 14.37
N SER A 42 15.09 30.96 14.82
CA SER A 42 16.03 30.66 15.92
C SER A 42 17.46 31.07 15.59
N ARG A 43 17.90 30.88 14.35
CA ARG A 43 19.24 31.27 13.89
C ARG A 43 19.46 32.79 13.93
N PHE A 44 18.45 33.58 13.61
CA PHE A 44 18.56 35.04 13.46
C PHE A 44 17.90 35.86 14.58
N ILE A 45 17.31 35.22 15.59
CA ILE A 45 16.58 35.90 16.67
C ILE A 45 17.41 36.99 17.37
N LYS A 46 18.72 36.76 17.55
CA LYS A 46 19.64 37.75 18.15
C LYS A 46 19.76 39.05 17.36
N ASN A 47 19.49 39.03 16.05
CA ASN A 47 19.53 40.21 15.19
C ASN A 47 18.21 41.00 15.26
N CYS A 48 17.15 40.43 15.85
CA CYS A 48 15.84 41.08 15.93
C CYS A 48 15.79 42.22 16.96
N GLY A 49 16.78 42.34 17.83
CA GLY A 49 16.82 43.40 18.86
C GLY A 49 15.72 43.27 19.94
N ILE A 50 15.09 42.10 20.08
CA ILE A 50 14.11 41.82 21.13
C ILE A 50 14.85 41.56 22.44
N THR A 51 14.57 42.36 23.47
CA THR A 51 15.20 42.21 24.80
C THR A 51 14.25 41.69 25.87
N ASP A 52 12.94 41.69 25.60
CA ASP A 52 11.93 41.18 26.53
C ASP A 52 11.98 39.65 26.62
N GLN A 53 12.26 39.13 27.82
CA GLN A 53 12.43 37.69 28.06
C GLN A 53 11.12 36.90 27.84
N GLY A 54 9.97 37.52 28.13
CA GLY A 54 8.66 36.90 27.89
C GLY A 54 8.39 36.72 26.40
N ALA A 55 8.67 37.75 25.59
CA ALA A 55 8.59 37.70 24.13
C ALA A 55 9.53 36.65 23.54
N LEU A 56 10.80 36.62 23.99
CA LEU A 56 11.79 35.64 23.53
C LEU A 56 11.35 34.20 23.82
N LYS A 57 10.83 33.94 25.03
CA LYS A 57 10.27 32.63 25.40
C LYS A 57 9.12 32.23 24.47
N GLU A 58 8.16 33.12 24.24
CA GLU A 58 6.99 32.83 23.40
C GLU A 58 7.38 32.51 21.96
N ILE A 59 8.33 33.28 21.40
CA ILE A 59 8.87 33.05 20.05
C ILE A 59 9.62 31.71 19.99
N ALA A 60 10.43 31.38 21.01
CA ALA A 60 11.16 30.12 21.06
C ALA A 60 10.23 28.91 21.14
N LEU A 61 9.14 28.99 21.91
CA LEU A 61 8.14 27.93 21.99
C LEU A 61 7.44 27.72 20.64
N GLU A 62 7.11 28.79 19.93
CA GLU A 62 6.48 28.69 18.61
C GLU A 62 7.44 28.13 17.56
N ALA A 63 8.70 28.57 17.57
CA ALA A 63 9.76 28.01 16.73
C ALA A 63 9.98 26.52 17.02
N ALA A 64 9.97 26.10 18.28
CA ALA A 64 10.15 24.70 18.68
C ALA A 64 9.01 23.79 18.20
N LYS A 65 7.76 24.29 18.18
CA LYS A 65 6.61 23.54 17.62
C LYS A 65 6.75 23.33 16.11
N GLN A 66 7.39 24.26 15.42
CA GLN A 66 7.58 24.22 13.98
C GLN A 66 8.81 23.37 13.60
N ASP A 67 9.96 23.62 14.25
CA ASP A 67 11.23 22.90 14.07
C ASP A 67 12.02 22.84 15.39
N GLY A 68 11.79 21.76 16.14
CA GLY A 68 12.41 21.51 17.44
C GLY A 68 13.91 21.29 17.35
N ARG A 69 14.39 20.66 16.26
CA ARG A 69 15.84 20.47 16.04
C ARG A 69 16.51 21.81 15.83
N GLY A 70 16.01 22.61 14.89
CA GLY A 70 16.57 23.92 14.57
C GLY A 70 16.54 24.89 15.74
N THR A 71 15.45 24.85 16.51
CA THR A 71 15.32 25.67 17.73
C THR A 71 16.34 25.27 18.79
N SER A 72 16.56 23.96 18.96
CA SER A 72 17.54 23.43 19.91
C SER A 72 18.98 23.73 19.53
N GLU A 73 19.30 23.65 18.24
CA GLU A 73 20.63 24.00 17.70
C GLU A 73 20.99 25.47 17.97
N PHE A 74 20.00 26.37 17.97
CA PHE A 74 20.20 27.81 18.12
C PHE A 74 19.60 28.39 19.41
N ILE A 75 19.33 27.56 20.42
CA ILE A 75 18.68 27.97 21.67
C ILE A 75 19.42 29.13 22.36
N GLU A 76 20.75 29.17 22.27
CA GLU A 76 21.57 30.22 22.89
C GLU A 76 21.32 31.61 22.27
N ASN A 77 20.91 31.67 21.00
CA ASN A 77 20.70 32.93 20.30
C ASN A 77 19.51 33.71 20.89
N TYR A 78 18.57 33.04 21.55
CA TYR A 78 17.44 33.69 22.19
C TYR A 78 17.86 34.51 23.42
N GLY A 79 19.03 34.24 24.02
CA GLY A 79 19.45 34.96 25.23
C GLY A 79 18.48 34.81 26.41
N ILE A 80 17.73 33.70 26.46
CA ILE A 80 16.81 33.41 27.56
C ILE A 80 17.61 33.00 28.79
N THR A 81 17.45 33.72 29.89
CA THR A 81 18.15 33.44 31.16
C THR A 81 17.28 32.72 32.18
N ASP A 82 15.97 32.70 31.97
CA ASP A 82 15.02 31.93 32.79
C ASP A 82 15.17 30.42 32.51
N GLU A 83 15.64 29.69 33.51
CA GLU A 83 15.86 28.25 33.40
C GLU A 83 14.57 27.44 33.20
N GLU A 84 13.45 27.87 33.78
CA GLU A 84 12.17 27.16 33.59
C GLU A 84 11.64 27.37 32.17
N ALA A 85 11.83 28.57 31.60
CA ALA A 85 11.53 28.83 30.20
C ALA A 85 12.34 27.92 29.26
N LEU A 86 13.65 27.78 29.52
CA LEU A 86 14.51 26.90 28.71
C LEU A 86 14.08 25.43 28.80
N LYS A 87 13.74 24.93 30.00
CA LYS A 87 13.22 23.56 30.16
C LYS A 87 11.95 23.33 29.35
N GLU A 88 11.02 24.29 29.36
CA GLU A 88 9.77 24.19 28.61
C GLU A 88 10.03 24.11 27.09
N ILE A 89 10.92 24.96 26.56
CA ILE A 89 11.29 24.97 25.14
C ILE A 89 11.95 23.66 24.73
N ILE A 90 12.81 23.10 25.59
CA ILE A 90 13.46 21.80 25.39
C ILE A 90 12.44 20.67 25.27
N VAL A 91 11.45 20.65 26.17
CA VAL A 91 10.38 19.64 26.13
C VAL A 91 9.58 19.73 24.83
N VAL A 92 9.20 20.94 24.42
CA VAL A 92 8.48 21.16 23.14
C VAL A 92 9.34 20.75 21.95
N SER A 93 10.64 21.08 21.96
CA SER A 93 11.56 20.75 20.88
C SER A 93 11.74 19.24 20.72
N LEU A 94 11.88 18.51 21.83
CA LEU A 94 12.00 17.05 21.84
C LEU A 94 10.70 16.37 21.40
N ALA A 95 9.53 16.93 21.75
CA ALA A 95 8.24 16.44 21.30
C ALA A 95 8.05 16.60 19.78
N GLN A 96 8.67 17.63 19.18
CA GLN A 96 8.62 17.88 17.74
C GLN A 96 9.64 17.02 16.98
N ASN A 97 10.91 16.99 17.40
CA ASN A 97 11.99 16.23 16.78
C ASN A 97 13.08 15.83 17.79
N PHE A 98 13.30 14.53 17.95
CA PHE A 98 14.26 13.98 18.91
C PHE A 98 15.73 14.28 18.60
N GLU A 99 16.08 14.60 17.35
CA GLU A 99 17.45 15.04 17.02
C GLU A 99 17.85 16.31 17.79
N ALA A 100 16.87 17.08 18.30
CA ALA A 100 17.05 18.18 19.23
C ALA A 100 17.94 17.81 20.44
N LEU A 101 17.88 16.55 20.90
CA LEU A 101 18.65 16.08 22.06
C LEU A 101 20.16 16.32 21.90
N ARG A 102 20.70 16.08 20.70
CA ARG A 102 22.13 16.28 20.40
C ARG A 102 22.61 17.70 20.64
N PHE A 103 21.72 18.67 20.50
CA PHE A 103 22.04 20.09 20.67
C PHE A 103 21.83 20.55 22.12
N ILE A 104 20.93 19.90 22.85
CA ILE A 104 20.57 20.25 24.23
C ILE A 104 21.43 19.49 25.27
N GLU A 105 22.10 18.40 24.90
CA GLU A 105 23.00 17.64 25.79
C GLU A 105 24.01 18.53 26.51
N LYS A 106 24.59 19.51 25.80
CA LYS A 106 25.50 20.51 26.37
C LYS A 106 24.81 21.31 27.50
N TYR A 107 23.58 21.75 27.29
CA TYR A 107 22.80 22.54 28.26
C TYR A 107 22.45 21.73 29.50
N ILE A 108 22.01 20.49 29.29
CA ILE A 108 21.66 19.57 30.39
C ILE A 108 22.90 19.31 31.26
N ALA A 109 24.07 19.10 30.63
CA ALA A 109 25.33 18.86 31.32
C ALA A 109 25.84 20.09 32.07
N GLU A 110 25.84 21.27 31.44
CA GLU A 110 26.36 22.51 32.04
C GLU A 110 25.50 23.00 33.22
N LYS A 111 24.18 22.86 33.11
CA LYS A 111 23.24 23.35 34.13
C LYS A 111 22.90 22.32 35.20
N ASN A 112 23.43 21.11 35.08
CA ASN A 112 23.10 19.98 35.95
C ASN A 112 21.58 19.82 36.11
N TRP A 113 20.84 19.96 35.00
CA TRP A 113 19.39 19.78 34.95
C TRP A 113 19.03 18.29 35.04
N LEU A 114 19.37 17.68 36.17
CA LEU A 114 19.06 16.29 36.53
C LEU A 114 17.76 16.18 37.34
N ILE A 115 17.00 17.28 37.50
CA ILE A 115 15.84 17.33 38.40
C ILE A 115 14.68 18.04 37.69
N GLY A 116 13.66 17.26 37.32
CA GLY A 116 12.39 17.77 36.77
C GLY A 116 11.81 16.98 35.59
N VAL A 117 12.55 16.03 35.02
CA VAL A 117 11.95 15.10 34.06
C VAL A 117 11.02 14.18 34.86
N PRO A 118 9.70 14.14 34.57
CA PRO A 118 8.76 13.38 35.39
C PRO A 118 9.22 11.92 35.48
N GLU A 119 8.95 11.25 36.60
CA GLU A 119 9.56 9.97 37.02
C GLU A 119 9.56 8.87 35.92
N HIS A 120 8.62 8.94 34.97
CA HIS A 120 8.49 8.07 33.81
C HIS A 120 9.49 8.34 32.65
N LEU A 121 10.32 9.38 32.77
CA LEU A 121 11.33 9.84 31.83
C LEU A 121 12.70 10.05 32.52
N LYS A 122 12.90 9.50 33.73
CA LYS A 122 14.23 9.42 34.33
C LYS A 122 15.08 8.46 33.50
N ILE A 123 16.06 9.02 32.80
CA ILE A 123 16.93 8.30 31.91
C ILE A 123 18.28 8.07 32.61
N ASP A 124 18.71 6.82 32.69
CA ASP A 124 20.10 6.50 33.05
C ASP A 124 20.99 6.92 31.88
N HIS A 125 21.82 7.94 32.11
CA HIS A 125 22.72 8.50 31.10
C HIS A 125 23.69 7.44 30.54
N ALA A 126 24.03 6.42 31.33
CA ALA A 126 24.83 5.29 30.87
C ALA A 126 24.05 4.37 29.90
N ALA A 127 22.73 4.30 30.02
CA ALA A 127 21.88 3.51 29.13
C ALA A 127 21.69 4.19 27.75
N VAL A 128 21.60 5.53 27.70
CA VAL A 128 21.46 6.27 26.43
C VAL A 128 22.74 6.27 25.62
N GLU A 129 23.89 6.59 26.23
CA GLU A 129 25.17 6.49 25.53
C GLU A 129 25.42 5.06 25.02
N TYR A 130 25.05 4.05 25.82
CA TYR A 130 25.18 2.64 25.44
C TYR A 130 24.25 2.20 24.30
N ILE A 131 23.03 2.73 24.24
CA ILE A 131 22.08 2.49 23.14
C ILE A 131 22.57 3.16 21.86
N PHE A 132 23.07 4.40 21.94
CA PHE A 132 23.64 5.12 20.80
C PHE A 132 24.89 4.45 20.24
N ASP A 133 25.79 3.96 21.09
CA ASP A 133 27.00 3.24 20.67
C ASP A 133 26.69 1.85 20.06
N SER A 134 25.58 1.26 20.48
CA SER A 134 25.08 -0.03 19.97
C SER A 134 24.30 0.10 18.67
N LEU A 135 23.58 1.21 18.46
CA LEU A 135 22.91 1.53 17.18
C LEU A 135 23.91 1.84 16.07
N LYS A 136 25.07 2.42 16.39
CA LYS A 136 26.20 2.60 15.45
C LYS A 136 26.85 1.30 14.98
N LYS A 137 26.65 0.16 15.68
CA LYS A 137 27.35 -1.10 15.41
C LYS A 137 26.37 -2.28 15.26
N ASN A 138 25.88 -2.49 14.04
CA ASN A 138 25.12 -3.67 13.56
C ASN A 138 24.03 -4.26 14.50
N ASN A 139 22.80 -4.24 13.98
CA ASN A 139 21.52 -4.51 14.65
C ASN A 139 21.40 -5.88 15.38
N THR A 140 22.25 -6.86 15.09
CA THR A 140 22.24 -8.19 15.74
C THR A 140 22.77 -8.18 17.17
N LYS A 141 23.74 -7.32 17.52
CA LYS A 141 24.31 -7.26 18.89
C LYS A 141 23.40 -6.54 19.89
N LEU A 142 22.53 -5.65 19.42
CA LEU A 142 21.57 -4.91 20.25
C LEU A 142 20.53 -5.86 20.86
N LYS A 143 20.00 -6.81 20.07
CA LYS A 143 19.02 -7.82 20.50
C LYS A 143 19.57 -8.76 21.57
N GLU A 144 20.81 -9.23 21.40
CA GLU A 144 21.46 -10.17 22.32
C GLU A 144 21.82 -9.51 23.67
N LYS A 145 22.10 -8.20 23.67
CA LYS A 145 22.50 -7.47 24.89
C LYS A 145 21.34 -6.78 25.62
N LEU A 146 20.27 -6.35 24.93
CA LEU A 146 18.99 -6.00 25.57
C LEU A 146 18.43 -7.18 26.39
N HIS A 147 18.71 -8.41 25.94
CA HIS A 147 18.35 -9.63 26.66
C HIS A 147 19.13 -9.81 27.97
N ASN A 148 20.35 -9.25 28.08
CA ASN A 148 21.25 -9.39 29.22
C ASN A 148 21.13 -8.26 30.27
N LEU A 149 20.29 -7.25 30.02
CA LEU A 149 19.97 -6.25 31.04
C LEU A 149 19.17 -6.90 32.17
N ARG A 150 19.82 -7.08 33.32
CA ARG A 150 19.27 -7.77 34.52
C ARG A 150 18.16 -6.98 35.22
N ASN A 151 18.08 -5.67 35.02
CA ASN A 151 17.07 -4.82 35.63
C ASN A 151 15.90 -4.58 34.66
N HIS A 152 14.74 -5.11 35.04
CA HIS A 152 13.49 -5.01 34.28
C HIS A 152 13.07 -3.55 34.03
N GLU A 153 13.29 -2.64 34.97
CA GLU A 153 12.95 -1.21 34.81
C GLU A 153 13.83 -0.51 33.79
N ALA A 154 15.14 -0.75 33.80
CA ALA A 154 16.07 -0.18 32.83
C ALA A 154 15.76 -0.64 31.40
N ARG A 155 15.37 -1.91 31.24
CA ARG A 155 14.93 -2.47 29.96
C ARG A 155 13.60 -1.87 29.48
N GLN A 156 12.66 -1.63 30.39
CA GLN A 156 11.36 -1.00 30.09
C GLN A 156 11.51 0.48 29.75
N SER A 157 12.40 1.22 30.43
CA SER A 157 12.66 2.64 30.15
C SER A 157 13.29 2.84 28.77
N ALA A 158 14.26 1.99 28.41
CA ALA A 158 14.88 1.99 27.08
C ALA A 158 13.90 1.68 25.94
N LEU A 159 12.95 0.77 26.16
CA LEU A 159 11.90 0.44 25.18
C LEU A 159 10.85 1.56 25.05
N ARG A 160 10.49 2.24 26.14
CA ARG A 160 9.54 3.36 26.11
C ARG A 160 10.10 4.59 25.39
N MET A 161 11.40 4.88 25.54
CA MET A 161 12.08 5.94 24.79
C MET A 161 12.03 5.73 23.27
N LEU A 162 12.07 4.47 22.81
CA LEU A 162 11.97 4.13 21.41
C LEU A 162 10.56 4.45 20.87
N VAL A 163 9.49 4.11 21.61
CA VAL A 163 8.08 4.29 21.20
C VAL A 163 7.65 5.75 21.06
N THR A 164 8.25 6.66 21.82
CA THR A 164 7.87 8.08 21.80
C THR A 164 8.48 8.88 20.64
N ASN A 165 9.40 8.28 19.86
CA ASN A 165 9.93 8.88 18.64
C ASN A 165 9.15 8.43 17.41
N LYS A 166 8.88 9.38 16.51
CA LYS A 166 8.27 9.17 15.17
C LYS A 166 9.09 8.28 14.21
N GLU A 167 9.93 7.37 14.71
CA GLU A 167 10.47 6.25 13.95
C GLU A 167 9.59 5.02 14.14
N HIS A 168 8.36 5.10 13.63
CA HIS A 168 7.39 3.99 13.66
C HIS A 168 7.95 2.69 13.06
N LEU A 169 8.91 2.78 12.12
CA LEU A 169 9.41 1.60 11.39
C LEU A 169 10.44 0.74 12.15
N LEU A 170 11.22 1.31 13.08
CA LEU A 170 12.29 0.58 13.79
C LEU A 170 11.81 0.00 15.13
N VAL A 171 10.78 0.59 15.72
CA VAL A 171 10.25 0.20 17.04
C VAL A 171 9.15 -0.84 16.95
N GLU A 172 8.38 -0.86 15.85
CA GLU A 172 7.53 -1.99 15.48
C GLU A 172 8.33 -3.30 15.30
N GLN A 173 9.66 -3.22 15.14
CA GLN A 173 10.55 -4.38 15.11
C GLN A 173 11.16 -4.74 16.48
N LEU A 174 11.00 -3.89 17.50
CA LEU A 174 11.68 -4.01 18.80
C LEU A 174 10.73 -4.19 20.00
N ILE A 175 9.54 -3.60 19.95
CA ILE A 175 8.44 -3.96 20.86
C ILE A 175 7.51 -4.85 20.09
N ASP A 176 7.28 -6.06 20.62
CA ASP A 176 6.27 -6.95 20.09
C ASP A 176 4.93 -6.23 20.17
N PRO A 177 4.28 -5.87 19.04
CA PRO A 177 2.97 -5.23 19.07
C PRO A 177 1.97 -6.08 19.85
N VAL A 178 2.26 -7.38 20.00
CA VAL A 178 1.54 -8.33 20.85
C VAL A 178 1.56 -7.93 22.31
N ASP A 179 2.70 -7.53 22.86
CA ASP A 179 2.80 -7.13 24.27
C ASP A 179 2.06 -5.79 24.55
N ILE A 180 1.92 -4.89 23.57
CA ILE A 180 1.14 -3.64 23.71
C ILE A 180 -0.36 -3.94 23.69
N ALA A 181 -0.84 -4.70 22.70
CA ALA A 181 -2.25 -5.03 22.65
C ALA A 181 -2.66 -5.96 23.79
N ILE A 182 -1.80 -6.90 24.21
CA ILE A 182 -2.03 -7.72 25.41
C ILE A 182 -2.17 -6.80 26.62
N LYS A 183 -1.29 -5.81 26.82
CA LYS A 183 -1.42 -4.87 27.94
C LYS A 183 -2.65 -3.96 27.85
N ALA A 184 -3.03 -3.53 26.65
CA ALA A 184 -4.26 -2.75 26.44
C ALA A 184 -5.51 -3.59 26.74
N LEU A 185 -5.50 -4.87 26.35
CA LEU A 185 -6.54 -5.83 26.68
C LEU A 185 -6.56 -6.12 28.19
N GLU A 186 -5.40 -6.35 28.82
CA GLU A 186 -5.26 -6.57 30.26
C GLU A 186 -5.73 -5.36 31.07
N ALA A 187 -5.41 -4.14 30.64
CA ALA A 187 -5.89 -2.89 31.25
C ALA A 187 -7.42 -2.72 31.12
N ASN A 188 -8.05 -3.38 30.15
CA ASN A 188 -9.49 -3.47 29.98
C ASN A 188 -10.10 -4.73 30.64
N GLY A 189 -9.32 -5.47 31.45
CA GLY A 189 -9.76 -6.68 32.14
C GLY A 189 -9.86 -7.93 31.26
N ILE A 190 -9.22 -7.92 30.09
CA ILE A 190 -9.24 -9.00 29.10
C ILE A 190 -7.86 -9.69 29.11
N MET A 191 -7.78 -10.86 29.74
CA MET A 191 -6.54 -11.63 29.85
C MET A 191 -6.40 -12.59 28.65
N LEU A 192 -5.43 -12.36 27.76
CA LEU A 192 -5.11 -13.31 26.68
C LEU A 192 -3.94 -14.19 27.11
N SER A 193 -4.16 -15.50 27.23
CA SER A 193 -3.08 -16.45 27.49
C SER A 193 -2.33 -16.78 26.19
N VAL A 194 -1.54 -15.84 25.68
CA VAL A 194 -0.67 -16.12 24.52
C VAL A 194 0.62 -16.77 25.03
N ASN A 195 0.80 -18.06 24.76
CA ASN A 195 1.98 -18.78 25.21
C ASN A 195 3.22 -18.30 24.44
N LYS A 196 4.13 -17.57 25.12
CA LYS A 196 5.33 -16.93 24.54
C LYS A 196 6.32 -17.88 23.86
N THR A 197 6.16 -19.20 23.99
CA THR A 197 7.07 -20.22 23.44
C THR A 197 6.76 -20.66 22.01
N GLN A 198 5.60 -20.30 21.42
CA GLN A 198 5.26 -20.62 20.03
C GLN A 198 5.41 -19.41 19.11
N ARG A 199 6.66 -19.06 18.78
CA ARG A 199 7.03 -18.00 17.80
C ARG A 199 6.67 -18.32 16.34
N ARG A 200 5.87 -19.35 16.06
CA ARG A 200 5.72 -19.88 14.69
C ARG A 200 4.75 -19.10 13.79
N ASP A 201 3.83 -18.30 14.33
CA ASP A 201 2.88 -17.54 13.48
C ASP A 201 2.86 -16.04 13.80
N ASN A 202 3.98 -15.35 13.55
CA ASN A 202 4.05 -13.87 13.60
C ASN A 202 2.90 -13.21 12.82
N PHE A 203 2.45 -13.83 11.73
CA PHE A 203 1.36 -13.31 10.90
C PHE A 203 0.01 -13.35 11.62
N LEU A 204 -0.34 -14.47 12.27
CA LEU A 204 -1.61 -14.60 13.01
C LEU A 204 -1.69 -13.57 14.14
N GLN A 205 -0.60 -13.44 14.88
CA GLN A 205 -0.49 -12.45 15.93
C GLN A 205 -0.69 -11.04 15.37
N GLN A 206 0.06 -10.65 14.33
CA GLN A 206 -0.12 -9.34 13.70
C GLN A 206 -1.57 -9.07 13.25
N GLN A 207 -2.24 -10.04 12.65
CA GLN A 207 -3.63 -9.89 12.22
C GLN A 207 -4.58 -9.63 13.40
N ILE A 208 -4.44 -10.40 14.49
CA ILE A 208 -5.23 -10.20 15.71
C ILE A 208 -5.03 -8.79 16.27
N LEU A 209 -3.79 -8.30 16.27
CA LEU A 209 -3.45 -6.98 16.83
C LEU A 209 -4.05 -5.85 16.02
N ILE A 210 -3.96 -5.94 14.70
CA ILE A 210 -4.60 -4.98 13.79
C ILE A 210 -6.11 -4.96 14.03
N THR A 211 -6.74 -6.13 14.18
CA THR A 211 -8.18 -6.21 14.48
C THR A 211 -8.52 -5.63 15.85
N VAL A 212 -7.72 -5.92 16.87
CA VAL A 212 -7.91 -5.37 18.22
C VAL A 212 -7.76 -3.85 18.22
N SER A 213 -6.76 -3.29 17.54
CA SER A 213 -6.59 -1.83 17.40
C SER A 213 -7.84 -1.19 16.80
N LYS A 214 -8.31 -1.73 15.67
CA LYS A 214 -9.54 -1.26 15.01
C LYS A 214 -10.77 -1.36 15.90
N LEU A 215 -10.88 -2.41 16.70
CA LEU A 215 -11.98 -2.60 17.64
C LEU A 215 -11.93 -1.60 18.81
N LEU A 216 -10.73 -1.19 19.23
CA LEU A 216 -10.54 -0.13 20.23
C LEU A 216 -10.83 1.26 19.66
N GLU A 217 -10.53 1.49 18.38
CA GLU A 217 -10.81 2.73 17.64
C GLU A 217 -12.30 2.89 17.28
N SER A 218 -13.08 1.81 17.24
CA SER A 218 -14.51 1.84 16.94
C SER A 218 -15.30 2.64 17.99
N GLU A 219 -15.87 3.77 17.57
CA GLU A 219 -16.70 4.63 18.41
C GLU A 219 -18.10 4.06 18.66
N SER A 220 -18.59 3.18 17.77
CA SER A 220 -19.94 2.61 17.92
C SER A 220 -20.01 1.53 19.00
N LEU A 221 -18.88 0.91 19.36
CA LEU A 221 -18.77 -0.15 20.35
C LEU A 221 -18.37 0.39 21.72
N ASN A 222 -19.19 0.11 22.73
CA ASN A 222 -18.85 0.46 24.11
C ASN A 222 -17.89 -0.58 24.74
N GLN A 223 -17.41 -0.31 25.95
CA GLN A 223 -16.49 -1.21 26.65
C GLN A 223 -17.08 -2.62 26.89
N SER A 224 -18.39 -2.72 27.13
CA SER A 224 -19.08 -3.99 27.31
C SER A 224 -19.11 -4.81 26.02
N ASP A 225 -19.40 -4.17 24.88
CA ASP A 225 -19.40 -4.85 23.57
C ASP A 225 -18.02 -5.44 23.26
N ARG A 226 -16.96 -4.64 23.44
CA ARG A 226 -15.57 -5.05 23.22
C ARG A 226 -15.17 -6.22 24.13
N LYS A 227 -15.59 -6.18 25.39
CA LYS A 227 -15.36 -7.26 26.35
C LYS A 227 -16.09 -8.54 25.93
N ASN A 228 -17.36 -8.43 25.54
CA ASN A 228 -18.15 -9.58 25.10
C ASN A 228 -17.53 -10.24 23.87
N LEU A 229 -17.12 -9.48 22.86
CA LEU A 229 -16.41 -10.01 21.69
C LEU A 229 -15.13 -10.76 22.07
N CYS A 230 -14.36 -10.24 23.03
CA CYS A 230 -13.16 -10.93 23.52
C CYS A 230 -13.50 -12.22 24.28
N MET A 231 -14.57 -12.24 25.07
CA MET A 231 -15.06 -13.46 25.74
C MET A 231 -15.52 -14.50 24.72
N VAL A 232 -16.27 -14.09 23.69
CA VAL A 232 -16.66 -14.97 22.58
C VAL A 232 -15.44 -15.61 21.95
N MET A 233 -14.36 -14.85 21.71
CA MET A 233 -13.11 -15.42 21.20
C MET A 233 -12.50 -16.41 22.19
N GLN A 234 -12.45 -16.12 23.50
CA GLN A 234 -11.88 -17.01 24.52
C GLN A 234 -12.64 -18.35 24.69
N GLU A 235 -13.92 -18.37 24.35
CA GLU A 235 -14.79 -19.54 24.43
C GLU A 235 -14.66 -20.49 23.23
N LEU A 236 -13.95 -20.10 22.17
CA LEU A 236 -13.75 -20.91 20.95
C LEU A 236 -12.81 -22.10 21.19
N ARG A 237 -13.38 -23.14 21.80
CA ARG A 237 -12.69 -24.38 22.13
C ARG A 237 -13.10 -25.54 21.21
N THR A 238 -12.17 -26.43 20.94
CA THR A 238 -12.42 -27.74 20.34
C THR A 238 -13.24 -28.62 21.30
N PRO A 239 -13.86 -29.72 20.83
CA PRO A 239 -14.62 -30.64 21.68
C PRO A 239 -13.85 -31.21 22.90
N ASP A 240 -12.52 -31.29 22.81
CA ASP A 240 -11.63 -31.70 23.91
C ASP A 240 -11.21 -30.53 24.84
N GLY A 241 -11.85 -29.37 24.71
CA GLY A 241 -11.65 -28.20 25.58
C GLY A 241 -10.42 -27.35 25.26
N LYS A 242 -9.64 -27.71 24.23
CA LYS A 242 -8.46 -26.93 23.81
C LYS A 242 -8.87 -25.72 22.97
N ILE A 243 -8.04 -24.68 22.95
CA ILE A 243 -8.26 -23.52 22.06
C ILE A 243 -8.12 -24.00 20.61
N SER A 244 -9.16 -23.77 19.81
CA SER A 244 -9.08 -24.03 18.36
C SER A 244 -8.46 -22.83 17.67
N THR A 245 -7.18 -22.91 17.32
CA THR A 245 -6.47 -21.82 16.62
C THR A 245 -7.20 -21.40 15.34
N THR A 246 -7.78 -22.36 14.62
CA THR A 246 -8.56 -22.10 13.41
C THR A 246 -9.85 -21.34 13.71
N LEU A 247 -10.65 -21.77 14.70
CA LEU A 247 -11.88 -21.05 15.05
C LEU A 247 -11.58 -19.65 15.58
N HIS A 248 -10.54 -19.50 16.40
CA HIS A 248 -10.08 -18.18 16.86
C HIS A 248 -9.71 -17.26 15.71
N LEU A 249 -8.88 -17.73 14.76
CA LEU A 249 -8.51 -16.94 13.60
C LEU A 249 -9.74 -16.54 12.77
N ASN A 250 -10.66 -17.48 12.56
CA ASN A 250 -11.90 -17.21 11.85
C ASN A 250 -12.73 -16.15 12.57
N GLY A 251 -12.89 -16.24 13.89
CA GLY A 251 -13.62 -15.24 14.68
C GLY A 251 -13.02 -13.83 14.55
N TRP A 252 -11.70 -13.70 14.66
CA TRP A 252 -11.03 -12.42 14.43
C TRP A 252 -11.16 -11.91 13.00
N GLN A 253 -11.11 -12.79 11.99
CA GLN A 253 -11.37 -12.41 10.60
C GLN A 253 -12.80 -11.87 10.41
N MET A 254 -13.80 -12.47 11.06
CA MET A 254 -15.19 -11.98 10.99
C MET A 254 -15.31 -10.57 11.59
N ILE A 255 -14.74 -10.34 12.78
CA ILE A 255 -14.72 -9.02 13.43
C ILE A 255 -14.05 -7.99 12.50
N ALA A 256 -12.87 -8.33 11.98
CA ALA A 256 -12.13 -7.45 11.07
C ALA A 256 -12.95 -7.11 9.81
N ALA A 257 -13.62 -8.10 9.22
CA ALA A 257 -14.46 -7.90 8.04
C ALA A 257 -15.64 -6.96 8.34
N VAL A 258 -16.33 -7.14 9.46
CA VAL A 258 -17.44 -6.24 9.86
C VAL A 258 -16.98 -4.81 10.06
N ILE A 259 -15.85 -4.61 10.73
CA ILE A 259 -15.27 -3.27 10.92
C ILE A 259 -14.84 -2.65 9.58
N ASN A 260 -14.20 -3.43 8.70
CA ASN A 260 -13.78 -2.93 7.38
C ASN A 260 -14.96 -2.54 6.46
N MET A 261 -16.16 -3.04 6.75
CA MET A 261 -17.40 -2.62 6.08
C MET A 261 -18.00 -1.33 6.67
N ASN A 262 -17.39 -0.76 7.72
CA ASN A 262 -17.96 0.31 8.54
C ASN A 262 -19.36 -0.07 9.07
N LYS A 263 -19.45 -1.32 9.57
CA LYS A 263 -20.67 -1.92 10.14
C LYS A 263 -20.43 -2.39 11.57
N ASP A 264 -19.52 -1.74 12.28
CA ASP A 264 -19.13 -2.08 13.65
C ASP A 264 -20.32 -2.07 14.61
N GLU A 265 -21.39 -1.32 14.34
CA GLU A 265 -22.62 -1.35 15.13
C GLU A 265 -23.31 -2.73 15.13
N LYS A 266 -23.05 -3.56 14.11
CA LYS A 266 -23.57 -4.95 14.04
C LYS A 266 -22.87 -5.89 15.03
N LEU A 267 -21.76 -5.47 15.62
CA LEU A 267 -21.00 -6.22 16.63
C LEU A 267 -21.44 -5.92 18.08
N LYS A 268 -22.51 -5.13 18.26
CA LYS A 268 -23.12 -4.90 19.58
C LYS A 268 -23.79 -6.15 20.12
N ASP A 269 -23.70 -6.32 21.44
CA ASP A 269 -24.37 -7.39 22.17
C ASP A 269 -24.04 -8.82 21.68
N ILE A 270 -22.86 -9.02 21.06
CA ILE A 270 -22.42 -10.34 20.59
C ILE A 270 -21.86 -11.15 21.75
N ASP A 271 -22.61 -12.19 22.16
CA ASP A 271 -22.25 -13.07 23.28
C ASP A 271 -21.88 -14.50 22.85
N SER A 272 -21.95 -14.81 21.55
CA SER A 272 -21.67 -16.14 21.04
C SER A 272 -21.09 -16.10 19.62
N TYR A 273 -20.37 -17.17 19.26
CA TYR A 273 -19.80 -17.30 17.92
C TYR A 273 -20.87 -17.34 16.82
N GLN A 274 -22.04 -17.89 17.12
CA GLN A 274 -23.17 -17.92 16.19
C GLN A 274 -23.75 -16.52 15.95
N MET A 275 -23.83 -15.69 17.00
CA MET A 275 -24.22 -14.29 16.83
C MET A 275 -23.19 -13.51 16.02
N LEU A 276 -21.89 -13.78 16.22
CA LEU A 276 -20.82 -13.18 15.41
C LEU A 276 -20.94 -13.56 13.93
N LYS A 277 -21.22 -14.84 13.61
CA LYS A 277 -21.52 -15.29 12.25
C LYS A 277 -22.68 -14.50 11.64
N GLY A 278 -23.79 -14.39 12.38
CA GLY A 278 -24.96 -13.63 11.94
C GLY A 278 -24.69 -12.13 11.80
N ALA A 279 -23.81 -11.55 12.61
CA ALA A 279 -23.38 -10.15 12.47
C ALA A 279 -22.59 -9.93 11.19
N LEU A 280 -21.64 -10.82 10.89
CA LEU A 280 -20.90 -10.80 9.63
C LEU A 280 -21.84 -10.92 8.44
N GLU A 281 -22.75 -11.90 8.45
CA GLU A 281 -23.73 -12.12 7.39
C GLU A 281 -24.60 -10.88 7.15
N ARG A 282 -25.21 -10.33 8.19
CA ARG A 282 -26.03 -9.11 8.06
C ARG A 282 -25.23 -7.92 7.53
N ALA A 283 -24.03 -7.69 8.06
CA ALA A 283 -23.17 -6.60 7.61
C ALA A 283 -22.79 -6.77 6.13
N PHE A 284 -22.48 -7.99 5.71
CA PHE A 284 -22.07 -8.29 4.34
C PHE A 284 -23.23 -8.19 3.35
N LEU A 285 -24.37 -8.84 3.64
CA LEU A 285 -25.55 -8.80 2.78
C LEU A 285 -26.08 -7.36 2.61
N GLU A 286 -26.06 -6.56 3.68
CA GLU A 286 -26.43 -5.14 3.61
C GLU A 286 -25.43 -4.33 2.77
N THR A 287 -24.13 -4.61 2.91
CA THR A 287 -23.07 -3.88 2.18
C THR A 287 -23.06 -4.21 0.69
N MET A 288 -23.28 -5.50 0.36
CA MET A 288 -23.24 -6.05 -1.00
C MET A 288 -24.59 -6.03 -1.71
N GLU A 289 -25.68 -5.77 -0.98
CA GLU A 289 -27.06 -5.83 -1.49
C GLU A 289 -27.36 -7.18 -2.17
N ILE A 290 -26.95 -8.26 -1.52
CA ILE A 290 -27.14 -9.65 -1.97
C ILE A 290 -28.27 -10.30 -1.16
N GLU A 291 -29.04 -11.18 -1.79
CA GLU A 291 -30.07 -11.97 -1.12
C GLU A 291 -29.47 -13.01 -0.18
N ASN A 292 -30.29 -13.57 0.71
CA ASN A 292 -29.80 -14.47 1.75
C ASN A 292 -29.10 -15.71 1.16
N LEU A 293 -27.84 -15.95 1.55
CA LEU A 293 -27.03 -17.08 1.08
C LEU A 293 -26.93 -18.15 2.15
N GLU A 294 -27.29 -19.39 1.82
CA GLU A 294 -27.19 -20.50 2.77
C GLU A 294 -25.74 -20.71 3.23
N ASN A 295 -25.56 -20.87 4.55
CA ASN A 295 -24.24 -21.08 5.17
C ASN A 295 -23.22 -19.95 4.89
N PHE A 296 -23.69 -18.70 4.73
CA PHE A 296 -22.87 -17.55 4.36
C PHE A 296 -21.54 -17.45 5.10
N ALA A 297 -21.56 -17.47 6.44
CA ALA A 297 -20.34 -17.23 7.23
C ALA A 297 -19.27 -18.30 7.00
N ASP A 298 -19.66 -19.56 6.87
CA ASP A 298 -18.73 -20.65 6.60
C ASP A 298 -18.20 -20.60 5.16
N ASN A 299 -19.05 -20.23 4.20
CA ASN A 299 -18.66 -19.99 2.81
C ASN A 299 -17.68 -18.82 2.71
N TYR A 300 -17.93 -17.71 3.41
CA TYR A 300 -17.03 -16.56 3.47
C TYR A 300 -15.66 -16.97 4.01
N ILE A 301 -15.60 -17.67 5.15
CA ILE A 301 -14.34 -18.14 5.73
C ILE A 301 -13.56 -19.01 4.74
N LYS A 302 -14.23 -19.94 4.05
CA LYS A 302 -13.61 -20.88 3.11
C LYS A 302 -13.15 -20.22 1.81
N THR A 303 -13.68 -19.06 1.48
CA THR A 303 -13.42 -18.34 0.22
C THR A 303 -12.70 -17.03 0.49
N PHE A 304 -13.41 -15.90 0.55
CA PHE A 304 -12.84 -14.56 0.77
C PHE A 304 -12.00 -14.44 2.06
N GLY A 305 -12.34 -15.19 3.11
CA GLY A 305 -11.56 -15.27 4.34
C GLY A 305 -10.16 -15.89 4.17
N GLN A 306 -9.97 -16.69 3.11
CA GLN A 306 -8.68 -17.27 2.70
C GLN A 306 -7.94 -16.44 1.66
N PHE A 307 -8.52 -15.34 1.15
CA PHE A 307 -7.84 -14.51 0.16
C PHE A 307 -6.57 -13.91 0.77
N ARG A 308 -5.53 -13.76 -0.06
CA ARG A 308 -4.24 -13.15 0.34
C ARG A 308 -4.45 -11.73 0.87
N ASP A 309 -5.42 -11.03 0.30
CA ASP A 309 -5.96 -9.79 0.84
C ASP A 309 -7.46 -9.94 1.14
N LYS A 310 -7.77 -10.09 2.43
CA LYS A 310 -9.13 -10.29 2.96
C LYS A 310 -10.02 -9.04 2.84
N THR A 311 -9.41 -7.89 2.55
CA THR A 311 -10.12 -6.60 2.43
C THR A 311 -10.36 -6.19 0.98
N ALA A 312 -9.73 -6.89 0.03
CA ALA A 312 -9.76 -6.55 -1.38
C ALA A 312 -11.18 -6.42 -1.95
N ILE A 313 -12.10 -7.32 -1.56
CA ILE A 313 -13.49 -7.28 -2.00
C ILE A 313 -14.21 -5.99 -1.58
N PHE A 314 -13.94 -5.49 -0.37
CA PHE A 314 -14.58 -4.28 0.16
C PHE A 314 -13.97 -3.01 -0.44
N ARG A 315 -12.64 -2.99 -0.60
CA ARG A 315 -11.98 -1.89 -1.33
C ARG A 315 -12.51 -1.81 -2.76
N TYR A 316 -12.66 -2.96 -3.42
CA TYR A 316 -13.18 -3.00 -4.78
C TYR A 316 -14.62 -2.50 -4.85
N LEU A 317 -15.51 -2.96 -3.96
CA LEU A 317 -16.86 -2.41 -3.87
C LEU A 317 -16.87 -0.89 -3.68
N GLY A 318 -16.04 -0.36 -2.77
CA GLY A 318 -15.91 1.07 -2.54
C GLY A 318 -15.47 1.82 -3.80
N THR A 319 -14.52 1.26 -4.55
CA THR A 319 -14.09 1.75 -5.85
C THR A 319 -15.23 1.77 -6.86
N LEU A 320 -16.02 0.69 -6.97
CA LEU A 320 -17.14 0.59 -7.88
C LEU A 320 -18.27 1.58 -7.54
N LYS A 321 -18.56 1.80 -6.25
CA LYS A 321 -19.59 2.74 -5.80
C LYS A 321 -19.30 4.20 -6.12
N ARG A 322 -18.05 4.55 -6.48
CA ARG A 322 -17.65 5.90 -6.91
C ARG A 322 -17.89 6.15 -8.41
N LEU A 323 -18.29 5.14 -9.18
CA LEU A 323 -18.62 5.30 -10.59
C LEU A 323 -19.86 6.17 -10.82
N PRO A 324 -20.02 6.78 -12.02
CA PRO A 324 -21.28 7.37 -12.43
C PRO A 324 -22.43 6.36 -12.28
N LYS A 325 -23.62 6.85 -11.92
CA LYS A 325 -24.77 6.00 -11.54
C LYS A 325 -25.04 4.86 -12.53
N ASP A 326 -25.12 5.16 -13.82
CA ASP A 326 -25.43 4.16 -14.86
C ASP A 326 -24.34 3.07 -15.01
N ASP A 327 -23.08 3.44 -14.79
CA ASP A 327 -21.96 2.48 -14.79
C ASP A 327 -21.94 1.67 -13.49
N CYS A 328 -22.15 2.34 -12.35
CA CYS A 328 -22.19 1.75 -11.03
C CYS A 328 -23.26 0.64 -10.96
N GLU A 329 -24.50 0.94 -11.38
CA GLU A 329 -25.60 -0.04 -11.34
C GLU A 329 -25.29 -1.31 -12.15
N LYS A 330 -24.74 -1.17 -13.37
CA LYS A 330 -24.38 -2.31 -14.22
C LYS A 330 -23.26 -3.14 -13.60
N VAL A 331 -22.20 -2.48 -13.14
CA VAL A 331 -21.01 -3.18 -12.63
C VAL A 331 -21.28 -3.82 -11.27
N LEU A 332 -22.18 -3.25 -10.47
CA LEU A 332 -22.60 -3.87 -9.21
C LEU A 332 -23.45 -5.14 -9.43
N ILE A 333 -24.12 -5.30 -10.57
CA ILE A 333 -24.77 -6.57 -10.92
C ILE A 333 -23.71 -7.64 -11.17
N ASP A 334 -22.72 -7.34 -12.02
CA ASP A 334 -21.59 -8.26 -12.29
C ASP A 334 -20.82 -8.61 -11.01
N PHE A 335 -20.57 -7.61 -10.17
CA PHE A 335 -19.89 -7.80 -8.91
C PHE A 335 -20.68 -8.73 -7.97
N ARG A 336 -22.00 -8.56 -7.86
CA ARG A 336 -22.86 -9.45 -7.08
C ARG A 336 -22.78 -10.89 -7.58
N VAL A 337 -22.86 -11.10 -8.90
CA VAL A 337 -22.69 -12.42 -9.52
C VAL A 337 -21.35 -13.03 -9.13
N TYR A 338 -20.25 -12.27 -9.24
CA TYR A 338 -18.92 -12.75 -8.81
C TYR A 338 -18.92 -13.19 -7.34
N VAL A 339 -19.47 -12.37 -6.44
CA VAL A 339 -19.49 -12.64 -5.01
C VAL A 339 -20.32 -13.88 -4.67
N GLU A 340 -21.52 -14.01 -5.22
CA GLU A 340 -22.41 -15.15 -5.03
C GLU A 340 -21.79 -16.45 -5.58
N GLU A 341 -21.19 -16.39 -6.77
CA GLU A 341 -20.55 -17.55 -7.39
C GLU A 341 -19.33 -18.03 -6.62
N VAL A 342 -18.52 -17.10 -6.09
CA VAL A 342 -17.38 -17.46 -5.22
C VAL A 342 -17.87 -18.07 -3.92
N LEU A 343 -18.83 -17.44 -3.23
CA LEU A 343 -19.36 -17.94 -1.96
C LEU A 343 -20.04 -19.31 -2.10
N SER A 344 -20.76 -19.53 -3.19
CA SER A 344 -21.43 -20.82 -3.47
C SER A 344 -20.47 -21.91 -3.99
N GLY A 345 -19.22 -21.57 -4.28
CA GLY A 345 -18.24 -22.49 -4.86
C GLY A 345 -18.48 -22.82 -6.34
N ASN A 346 -19.34 -22.07 -7.02
CA ASN A 346 -19.71 -22.29 -8.43
C ASN A 346 -18.93 -21.41 -9.42
N PHE A 347 -18.10 -20.48 -8.94
CA PHE A 347 -17.34 -19.54 -9.78
C PHE A 347 -16.66 -20.21 -10.97
N GLN A 348 -15.80 -21.20 -10.73
CA GLN A 348 -15.08 -21.85 -11.82
C GLN A 348 -16.01 -22.48 -12.86
N LYS A 349 -17.10 -23.13 -12.43
CA LYS A 349 -18.06 -23.75 -13.34
C LYS A 349 -18.79 -22.69 -14.19
N ASN A 350 -19.39 -21.71 -13.53
CA ASN A 350 -20.30 -20.77 -14.17
C ASN A 350 -19.61 -19.81 -15.16
N ARG A 351 -18.30 -19.56 -14.99
CA ARG A 351 -17.51 -18.75 -15.93
C ARG A 351 -17.54 -19.26 -17.36
N TYR A 352 -17.64 -20.57 -17.55
CA TYR A 352 -17.65 -21.20 -18.87
C TYR A 352 -19.04 -21.42 -19.45
N GLU A 353 -20.07 -20.84 -18.82
CA GLU A 353 -21.47 -20.94 -19.22
C GLU A 353 -22.02 -19.54 -19.56
N GLY A 354 -22.99 -19.46 -20.46
CA GLY A 354 -23.68 -18.20 -20.78
C GLY A 354 -22.85 -17.16 -21.54
N SER A 355 -21.73 -17.55 -22.15
CA SER A 355 -20.94 -16.71 -23.03
C SER A 355 -21.17 -17.14 -24.48
N ALA A 356 -21.88 -16.34 -25.26
CA ALA A 356 -22.15 -16.62 -26.68
C ALA A 356 -20.86 -16.87 -27.49
N HIS A 357 -19.76 -16.21 -27.10
CA HIS A 357 -18.44 -16.41 -27.68
C HIS A 357 -17.89 -17.82 -27.40
N LEU A 358 -17.97 -18.28 -26.17
CA LEU A 358 -17.53 -19.64 -25.80
C LEU A 358 -18.44 -20.71 -26.39
N ASP A 359 -19.76 -20.46 -26.43
CA ASP A 359 -20.73 -21.39 -27.01
C ASP A 359 -20.41 -21.66 -28.50
N GLU A 360 -20.05 -20.62 -29.27
CA GLU A 360 -19.61 -20.76 -30.66
C GLU A 360 -18.32 -21.59 -30.77
N LEU A 361 -17.29 -21.26 -29.97
CA LEU A 361 -15.99 -21.92 -30.07
C LEU A 361 -16.02 -23.38 -29.59
N PHE A 362 -16.74 -23.67 -28.50
CA PHE A 362 -16.86 -25.04 -27.98
C PHE A 362 -17.79 -25.91 -28.81
N ALA A 363 -18.72 -25.33 -29.56
CA ALA A 363 -19.49 -26.08 -30.56
C ALA A 363 -18.63 -26.52 -31.76
N ALA A 364 -17.60 -25.75 -32.10
CA ALA A 364 -16.68 -26.08 -33.20
C ALA A 364 -15.71 -27.22 -32.84
N GLU A 365 -15.27 -27.30 -31.57
CA GLU A 365 -14.28 -28.27 -31.10
C GLU A 365 -14.68 -28.83 -29.72
N ALA A 366 -15.25 -30.05 -29.72
CA ALA A 366 -15.86 -30.63 -28.52
C ALA A 366 -14.86 -30.92 -27.38
N ASP A 367 -13.60 -31.25 -27.69
CA ASP A 367 -12.54 -31.53 -26.71
C ASP A 367 -11.85 -30.25 -26.21
N LEU A 368 -11.99 -29.13 -26.93
CA LEU A 368 -11.39 -27.86 -26.55
C LEU A 368 -11.94 -27.36 -25.20
N LYS A 369 -13.24 -27.52 -24.95
CA LYS A 369 -13.87 -27.07 -23.70
C LYS A 369 -13.23 -27.71 -22.48
N GLU A 370 -13.12 -29.03 -22.47
CA GLU A 370 -12.56 -29.79 -21.36
C GLU A 370 -11.10 -29.40 -21.11
N LYS A 371 -10.27 -29.39 -22.16
CA LYS A 371 -8.86 -29.00 -22.08
C LYS A 371 -8.67 -27.55 -21.64
N TRP A 372 -9.54 -26.64 -22.12
CA TRP A 372 -9.49 -25.23 -21.75
C TRP A 372 -9.78 -25.00 -20.26
N ILE A 373 -10.81 -25.68 -19.73
CA ILE A 373 -11.19 -25.61 -18.32
C ILE A 373 -10.12 -26.24 -17.43
N GLU A 374 -9.58 -27.40 -17.82
CA GLU A 374 -8.58 -28.15 -17.04
C GLU A 374 -7.31 -27.32 -16.77
N GLY A 375 -6.93 -26.42 -17.69
CA GLY A 375 -5.70 -25.64 -17.56
C GLY A 375 -4.46 -26.48 -17.86
N ILE A 376 -3.29 -25.97 -17.45
CA ILE A 376 -2.04 -26.74 -17.44
C ILE A 376 -1.45 -26.76 -16.04
N SER A 377 -0.73 -27.85 -15.74
CA SER A 377 -0.12 -28.04 -14.43
C SER A 377 0.88 -26.95 -14.10
N ALA A 378 0.91 -26.54 -12.83
CA ALA A 378 1.85 -25.56 -12.33
C ALA A 378 3.30 -26.03 -12.49
N GLU A 379 4.20 -25.11 -12.81
CA GLU A 379 5.62 -25.39 -12.99
C GLU A 379 6.46 -24.56 -12.03
N LYS A 380 7.34 -25.23 -11.28
CA LYS A 380 8.36 -24.55 -10.49
C LYS A 380 9.55 -24.21 -11.37
N THR A 381 10.04 -23.00 -11.27
CA THR A 381 11.22 -22.53 -12.01
C THR A 381 12.13 -21.69 -11.13
N GLN A 382 13.42 -21.67 -11.45
CA GLN A 382 14.38 -20.77 -10.84
C GLN A 382 14.85 -19.80 -11.90
N LEU A 383 14.58 -18.52 -11.69
CA LEU A 383 14.91 -17.48 -12.65
C LEU A 383 15.91 -16.53 -12.03
N SER A 384 16.96 -16.22 -12.78
CA SER A 384 17.88 -15.16 -12.39
C SER A 384 17.20 -13.84 -12.68
N SER A 385 16.77 -13.15 -11.63
CA SER A 385 16.31 -11.78 -11.78
C SER A 385 17.52 -10.90 -12.06
N SER A 386 17.90 -10.77 -13.34
CA SER A 386 18.72 -9.64 -13.76
C SER A 386 17.89 -8.41 -13.49
N ALA A 387 18.43 -7.41 -12.79
CA ALA A 387 17.84 -6.09 -12.89
C ALA A 387 17.86 -5.76 -14.39
N SER A 388 16.72 -5.91 -15.06
CA SER A 388 16.58 -5.42 -16.42
C SER A 388 16.97 -3.95 -16.33
N GLU A 389 17.79 -3.51 -17.28
CA GLU A 389 18.09 -2.09 -17.39
C GLU A 389 16.74 -1.41 -17.65
N PHE A 390 16.14 -0.86 -16.58
CA PHE A 390 14.80 -0.27 -16.64
C PHE A 390 14.86 0.82 -17.70
N ASN A 391 14.19 0.59 -18.82
CA ASN A 391 14.05 1.61 -19.84
C ASN A 391 12.93 2.57 -19.41
N PHE A 392 13.23 3.43 -18.44
CA PHE A 392 12.26 4.39 -17.89
C PHE A 392 11.66 5.31 -18.96
N LYS A 393 12.42 5.59 -20.03
CA LYS A 393 11.93 6.33 -21.19
C LYS A 393 10.77 5.60 -21.86
N GLU A 394 10.90 4.29 -22.07
CA GLU A 394 9.83 3.47 -22.64
C GLU A 394 8.68 3.25 -21.66
N LEU A 395 8.95 3.03 -20.38
CA LEU A 395 7.91 2.94 -19.34
C LEU A 395 7.04 4.20 -19.32
N LEU A 396 7.65 5.38 -19.32
CA LEU A 396 6.92 6.65 -19.36
C LEU A 396 6.09 6.82 -20.63
N ARG A 397 6.59 6.38 -21.80
CA ARG A 397 5.80 6.39 -23.05
C ARG A 397 4.59 5.49 -22.95
N ILE A 398 4.73 4.28 -22.39
CA ILE A 398 3.61 3.38 -22.14
C ILE A 398 2.59 4.07 -21.22
N LYS A 399 3.04 4.75 -20.15
CA LYS A 399 2.13 5.46 -19.23
C LYS A 399 1.45 6.68 -19.83
N PHE A 400 2.07 7.33 -20.81
CA PHE A 400 1.40 8.36 -21.61
C PHE A 400 0.30 7.75 -22.48
N GLN A 401 0.55 6.61 -23.12
CA GLN A 401 -0.44 5.90 -23.93
C GLN A 401 -1.61 5.39 -23.06
N ASP A 402 -1.30 4.90 -21.86
CA ASP A 402 -2.29 4.43 -20.89
C ASP A 402 -3.06 5.58 -20.22
N LYS A 403 -2.68 6.84 -20.48
CA LYS A 403 -3.26 8.08 -19.91
C LYS A 403 -3.18 8.17 -18.39
N HIS A 404 -2.10 7.67 -17.80
CA HIS A 404 -1.83 7.81 -16.36
C HIS A 404 -1.34 9.21 -15.98
N ILE A 405 -1.15 10.07 -16.99
CA ILE A 405 -0.54 11.39 -16.91
C ILE A 405 -1.44 12.36 -17.67
N SER A 406 -1.63 13.57 -17.13
CA SER A 406 -2.46 14.59 -17.78
C SER A 406 -1.89 14.99 -19.14
N ASN A 407 -2.77 15.34 -20.09
CA ASN A 407 -2.35 15.75 -21.44
C ASN A 407 -1.38 16.95 -21.43
N GLU A 408 -1.52 17.84 -20.44
CA GLU A 408 -0.64 19.00 -20.26
C GLU A 408 0.81 18.58 -20.00
N ILE A 409 1.03 17.58 -19.13
CA ILE A 409 2.35 17.03 -18.84
C ILE A 409 2.86 16.21 -20.05
N ILE A 410 1.97 15.48 -20.73
CA ILE A 410 2.32 14.64 -21.90
C ILE A 410 2.94 15.48 -23.02
N ASP A 411 2.34 16.60 -23.39
CA ASP A 411 2.80 17.42 -24.51
C ASP A 411 4.19 18.02 -24.27
N GLU A 412 4.49 18.34 -23.02
CA GLU A 412 5.77 18.91 -22.63
C GLU A 412 6.82 17.81 -22.51
N VAL A 413 6.61 16.82 -21.64
CA VAL A 413 7.58 15.74 -21.39
C VAL A 413 7.79 14.88 -22.64
N GLY A 414 6.74 14.63 -23.43
CA GLY A 414 6.79 13.83 -24.65
C GLY A 414 7.77 14.37 -25.69
N ARG A 415 7.94 15.70 -25.79
CA ARG A 415 8.98 16.30 -26.65
C ARG A 415 10.38 15.89 -26.22
N TYR A 416 10.66 15.90 -24.92
CA TYR A 416 11.97 15.52 -24.36
C TYR A 416 12.19 14.01 -24.36
N LEU A 417 11.13 13.20 -24.33
CA LEU A 417 11.22 11.75 -24.56
C LEU A 417 11.52 11.41 -26.03
N ASN A 418 11.39 12.35 -26.97
CA ASN A 418 11.68 12.11 -28.38
C ASN A 418 13.02 12.71 -28.85
N ASP A 419 13.58 13.66 -28.10
CA ASP A 419 14.88 14.26 -28.39
C ASP A 419 15.74 14.39 -27.11
N ASP A 420 16.75 13.53 -27.02
CA ASP A 420 17.69 13.49 -25.89
C ASP A 420 18.61 14.73 -25.85
N ASN A 421 18.71 15.50 -26.94
CA ASN A 421 19.56 16.69 -27.03
C ASN A 421 18.87 17.96 -26.50
N LEU A 422 17.56 17.92 -26.28
CA LEU A 422 16.84 19.09 -25.75
C LEU A 422 17.33 19.42 -24.34
N ARG A 423 17.72 20.69 -24.14
CA ARG A 423 18.09 21.21 -22.84
C ARG A 423 16.84 21.46 -22.01
N ILE A 424 16.80 20.91 -20.79
CA ILE A 424 15.70 21.15 -19.85
C ILE A 424 15.70 22.64 -19.43
N PRO A 425 14.57 23.37 -19.61
CA PRO A 425 14.42 24.75 -19.16
C PRO A 425 14.61 24.89 -17.66
N LYS A 426 15.12 26.04 -17.21
CA LYS A 426 15.36 26.28 -15.78
C LYS A 426 14.07 26.48 -14.99
N ASP A 427 13.03 26.92 -15.66
CA ASP A 427 11.70 27.29 -15.20
C ASP A 427 10.66 26.17 -15.40
N MET A 428 11.07 25.02 -15.93
CA MET A 428 10.19 23.84 -16.06
C MET A 428 9.73 23.37 -14.68
N PRO A 429 8.44 23.02 -14.49
CA PRO A 429 7.97 22.55 -13.19
C PRO A 429 8.66 21.24 -12.79
N ASN A 430 8.81 21.05 -11.47
CA ASN A 430 9.68 20.01 -10.92
C ASN A 430 9.31 18.60 -11.40
N LEU A 431 8.01 18.29 -11.47
CA LEU A 431 7.57 16.98 -11.93
C LEU A 431 8.00 16.70 -13.38
N GLN A 432 7.72 17.59 -14.34
CA GLN A 432 8.17 17.40 -15.73
C GLN A 432 9.69 17.22 -15.78
N LYS A 433 10.43 18.06 -15.05
CA LYS A 433 11.89 17.99 -14.98
C LYS A 433 12.36 16.63 -14.47
N TYR A 434 11.81 16.14 -13.36
CA TYR A 434 12.25 14.86 -12.79
C TYR A 434 11.79 13.65 -13.61
N LEU A 435 10.65 13.72 -14.32
CA LEU A 435 10.26 12.68 -15.28
C LEU A 435 11.24 12.59 -16.45
N ILE A 436 11.70 13.73 -16.99
CA ILE A 436 12.72 13.75 -18.04
C ILE A 436 14.06 13.22 -17.51
N LEU A 437 14.45 13.61 -16.29
CA LEU A 437 15.67 13.12 -15.66
C LEU A 437 15.59 11.61 -15.34
N LEU A 438 14.43 11.10 -14.93
CA LEU A 438 14.19 9.67 -14.75
C LEU A 438 14.36 8.91 -16.08
N ALA A 439 13.82 9.44 -17.18
CA ALA A 439 13.97 8.86 -18.50
C ALA A 439 15.43 8.82 -18.99
N ARG A 440 16.22 9.86 -18.70
CA ARG A 440 17.60 10.03 -19.19
C ARG A 440 18.65 9.38 -18.30
N GLU A 441 18.46 9.45 -17.00
CA GLU A 441 19.49 9.13 -16.01
C GLU A 441 19.09 7.97 -15.09
N GLY A 442 17.90 7.39 -15.29
CA GLY A 442 17.44 6.17 -14.66
C GLY A 442 17.01 6.32 -13.20
N GLY A 443 17.05 5.20 -12.47
CA GLY A 443 16.37 5.04 -11.18
C GLY A 443 16.78 5.96 -10.04
N LYS A 444 17.91 6.69 -10.16
CA LYS A 444 18.37 7.64 -9.13
C LYS A 444 17.41 8.81 -8.88
N HIS A 445 16.45 9.05 -9.79
CA HIS A 445 15.44 10.09 -9.67
C HIS A 445 14.07 9.58 -9.19
N LEU A 446 13.88 8.27 -8.99
CA LEU A 446 12.60 7.69 -8.60
C LEU A 446 12.04 8.29 -7.32
N THR A 447 12.87 8.46 -6.28
CA THR A 447 12.44 9.07 -5.02
C THR A 447 11.94 10.50 -5.21
N ARG A 448 12.63 11.30 -6.05
CA ARG A 448 12.22 12.68 -6.33
C ARG A 448 10.92 12.74 -7.14
N VAL A 449 10.76 11.87 -8.12
CA VAL A 449 9.49 11.77 -8.88
C VAL A 449 8.34 11.39 -7.94
N GLN A 450 8.55 10.42 -7.04
CA GLN A 450 7.54 10.03 -6.07
C GLN A 450 7.17 11.17 -5.11
N GLU A 451 8.15 11.91 -4.59
CA GLU A 451 7.93 13.08 -3.73
C GLU A 451 7.05 14.13 -4.43
N GLU A 452 7.37 14.48 -5.68
CA GLU A 452 6.58 15.45 -6.44
C GLU A 452 5.17 14.92 -6.75
N LEU A 453 5.02 13.64 -7.09
CA LEU A 453 3.70 13.04 -7.35
C LEU A 453 2.82 13.01 -6.10
N ASN A 454 3.39 12.74 -4.94
CA ASN A 454 2.66 12.78 -3.67
C ASN A 454 2.22 14.20 -3.28
N ASN A 455 2.92 15.23 -3.76
CA ASN A 455 2.57 16.64 -3.53
C ASN A 455 1.46 17.13 -4.47
N LEU A 456 1.19 16.43 -5.57
CA LEU A 456 0.05 16.71 -6.44
C LEU A 456 -1.19 16.01 -5.87
N GLU A 457 -2.04 16.76 -5.17
CA GLU A 457 -3.25 16.27 -4.49
C GLU A 457 -4.24 15.58 -5.47
N GLY A 458 -3.97 14.33 -5.84
CA GLY A 458 -4.89 13.48 -6.60
C GLY A 458 -4.93 13.71 -8.13
N GLU A 459 -4.05 14.53 -8.70
CA GLU A 459 -4.03 14.76 -10.16
C GLU A 459 -3.47 13.58 -10.96
N THR A 460 -2.57 12.78 -10.38
CA THR A 460 -1.87 11.67 -11.06
C THR A 460 -1.70 10.42 -10.19
N PRO A 461 -2.79 9.91 -9.55
CA PRO A 461 -2.69 8.81 -8.60
C PRO A 461 -2.16 7.53 -9.24
N GLU A 462 -2.50 7.22 -10.50
CA GLU A 462 -2.02 6.00 -11.16
C GLU A 462 -0.50 6.07 -11.44
N LEU A 463 0.03 7.21 -11.93
CA LEU A 463 1.48 7.35 -12.09
C LEU A 463 2.22 7.25 -10.76
N ALA A 464 1.69 7.85 -9.69
CA ALA A 464 2.29 7.75 -8.35
C ALA A 464 2.40 6.29 -7.89
N ASN A 465 1.42 5.46 -8.25
CA ASN A 465 1.44 4.04 -7.95
C ASN A 465 2.40 3.24 -8.84
N ASP A 466 2.50 3.59 -10.13
CA ASP A 466 3.47 2.99 -11.05
C ASP A 466 4.90 3.26 -10.58
N VAL A 467 5.21 4.53 -10.26
CA VAL A 467 6.55 4.96 -9.80
C VAL A 467 6.93 4.30 -8.49
N GLU A 468 6.00 4.17 -7.53
CA GLU A 468 6.26 3.46 -6.28
C GLU A 468 6.54 1.97 -6.53
N GLY A 469 5.83 1.37 -7.48
CA GLY A 469 6.09 0.03 -7.98
C GLY A 469 7.49 -0.11 -8.55
N TRP A 470 7.88 0.78 -9.47
CA TRP A 470 9.21 0.81 -10.08
C TRP A 470 10.30 1.01 -9.03
N ARG A 471 10.07 1.88 -8.04
CA ARG A 471 10.98 2.12 -6.92
C ARG A 471 11.20 0.87 -6.09
N LYS A 472 10.13 0.17 -5.69
CA LYS A 472 10.25 -1.10 -4.93
C LYS A 472 11.03 -2.16 -5.70
N GLU A 473 10.79 -2.30 -7.01
CA GLU A 473 11.54 -3.26 -7.83
C GLU A 473 13.00 -2.83 -8.01
N PHE A 474 13.26 -1.53 -8.21
CA PHE A 474 14.62 -0.99 -8.34
C PHE A 474 15.43 -1.16 -7.04
N GLU A 475 14.83 -0.86 -5.89
CA GLU A 475 15.45 -0.96 -4.56
C GLU A 475 15.73 -2.41 -4.15
N ARG A 476 14.93 -3.39 -4.62
CA ARG A 476 15.20 -4.83 -4.38
C ARG A 476 16.53 -5.28 -4.99
N GLY A 477 17.05 -4.57 -6.00
CA GLY A 477 18.31 -4.88 -6.67
C GLY A 477 18.29 -6.18 -7.48
N ALA A 478 19.37 -6.43 -8.24
CA ALA A 478 19.61 -7.67 -8.96
C ALA A 478 19.92 -8.82 -7.99
N ALA A 479 18.89 -9.37 -7.36
CA ALA A 479 19.05 -10.35 -6.30
C ALA A 479 18.89 -11.78 -6.85
N GLY A 480 20.03 -12.38 -7.25
CA GLY A 480 20.21 -13.83 -7.34
C GLY A 480 19.17 -14.64 -8.14
N LEU A 481 19.22 -15.96 -7.97
CA LEU A 481 18.19 -16.87 -8.44
C LEU A 481 17.01 -16.81 -7.47
N LYS A 482 15.80 -16.62 -8.01
CA LYS A 482 14.54 -16.65 -7.25
C LYS A 482 13.71 -17.86 -7.69
N GLU A 483 13.10 -18.54 -6.73
CA GLU A 483 12.12 -19.59 -7.02
C GLU A 483 10.78 -18.94 -7.33
N TYR A 484 10.18 -19.36 -8.43
CA TYR A 484 8.85 -18.98 -8.84
C TYR A 484 8.00 -20.20 -9.16
N THR A 485 6.68 -20.03 -9.09
CA THR A 485 5.71 -21.00 -9.61
C THR A 485 4.91 -20.35 -10.74
N LEU A 486 5.02 -20.89 -11.95
CA LEU A 486 4.17 -20.56 -13.09
C LEU A 486 2.84 -21.32 -12.96
N VAL A 487 1.73 -20.61 -13.10
CA VAL A 487 0.39 -21.19 -13.03
C VAL A 487 -0.49 -20.68 -14.17
N ASP A 488 -1.31 -21.57 -14.73
CA ASP A 488 -2.48 -21.25 -15.54
C ASP A 488 -3.68 -21.35 -14.58
N THR A 489 -4.10 -20.22 -14.04
CA THR A 489 -5.00 -20.17 -12.89
C THR A 489 -6.38 -19.65 -13.23
N ASP A 490 -7.35 -20.23 -12.51
CA ASP A 490 -8.76 -19.91 -12.50
C ASP A 490 -9.27 -19.54 -11.10
N ASP A 491 -8.32 -19.25 -10.22
CA ASP A 491 -8.58 -18.92 -8.83
C ASP A 491 -9.19 -17.50 -8.72
N PRO A 492 -10.32 -17.34 -8.01
CA PRO A 492 -10.99 -16.04 -7.88
C PRO A 492 -10.16 -14.99 -7.14
N CYS A 493 -9.26 -15.40 -6.24
CA CYS A 493 -8.36 -14.48 -5.54
C CYS A 493 -7.27 -13.97 -6.48
N ASP A 494 -6.68 -14.84 -7.28
CA ASP A 494 -5.70 -14.44 -8.29
C ASP A 494 -6.27 -13.41 -9.26
N PHE A 495 -7.48 -13.65 -9.77
CA PHE A 495 -8.18 -12.72 -10.66
C PHE A 495 -8.48 -11.37 -9.99
N LEU A 496 -8.99 -11.36 -8.76
CA LEU A 496 -9.27 -10.11 -8.03
C LEU A 496 -7.99 -9.32 -7.73
N LEU A 497 -6.88 -10.01 -7.48
CA LEU A 497 -5.61 -9.39 -7.08
C LEU A 497 -4.62 -9.19 -8.23
N MET A 498 -4.96 -9.58 -9.47
CA MET A 498 -4.03 -9.61 -10.59
C MET A 498 -3.42 -8.25 -10.96
N GLY A 499 -4.10 -7.14 -10.66
CA GLY A 499 -3.50 -5.81 -10.75
C GLY A 499 -3.03 -5.25 -9.42
N THR A 500 -3.59 -5.71 -8.30
CA THR A 500 -3.24 -5.19 -6.96
C THR A 500 -1.87 -5.70 -6.49
N GLU A 501 -1.54 -6.96 -6.78
CA GLU A 501 -0.25 -7.57 -6.43
C GLU A 501 0.85 -7.26 -7.44
N VAL A 502 0.47 -6.95 -8.68
CA VAL A 502 1.38 -6.71 -9.79
C VAL A 502 1.54 -5.20 -9.96
N PRO A 503 2.73 -4.63 -9.73
CA PRO A 503 2.97 -3.21 -9.97
C PRO A 503 2.59 -2.81 -11.40
N ASP A 504 2.42 -1.51 -11.63
CA ASP A 504 2.25 -0.96 -12.98
C ASP A 504 0.90 -1.30 -13.67
N SER A 505 0.02 -2.00 -12.97
CA SER A 505 -1.29 -2.41 -13.47
C SER A 505 -2.37 -1.44 -12.99
N CYS A 506 -3.21 -0.96 -13.90
CA CYS A 506 -4.35 -0.09 -13.55
C CYS A 506 -5.54 -0.87 -12.95
N GLN A 507 -5.53 -2.20 -13.08
CA GLN A 507 -6.61 -3.12 -12.64
C GLN A 507 -6.54 -3.47 -11.15
N ARG A 508 -6.47 -2.46 -10.27
CA ARG A 508 -6.32 -2.59 -8.81
C ARG A 508 -7.64 -2.45 -8.08
N VAL A 509 -7.85 -3.23 -7.02
CA VAL A 509 -9.09 -3.14 -6.23
C VAL A 509 -9.31 -1.76 -5.59
N ASP A 510 -8.25 -0.98 -5.40
CA ASP A 510 -8.23 0.34 -4.79
C ASP A 510 -7.88 1.48 -5.77
N GLY A 511 -7.74 1.18 -7.08
CA GLY A 511 -7.45 2.18 -8.11
C GLY A 511 -8.69 2.95 -8.59
N ASP A 512 -8.56 3.69 -9.71
CA ASP A 512 -9.68 4.40 -10.32
C ASP A 512 -10.81 3.44 -10.78
N GLY A 513 -12.04 3.69 -10.35
CA GLY A 513 -13.22 2.90 -10.74
C GLY A 513 -13.42 2.84 -12.26
N HIS A 514 -13.09 3.90 -13.00
CA HIS A 514 -13.25 3.95 -14.45
C HIS A 514 -12.34 2.96 -15.19
N LEU A 515 -11.13 2.73 -14.66
CA LEU A 515 -10.20 1.74 -15.17
C LEU A 515 -10.57 0.33 -14.67
N ASN A 516 -11.06 0.26 -13.44
CA ASN A 516 -11.32 -1.01 -12.75
C ASN A 516 -12.66 -1.66 -13.04
N LYS A 517 -13.63 -0.96 -13.64
CA LYS A 517 -14.91 -1.56 -14.04
C LYS A 517 -14.75 -2.70 -15.06
N GLY A 518 -13.66 -2.68 -15.84
CA GLY A 518 -13.33 -3.73 -16.81
C GLY A 518 -12.69 -5.00 -16.22
N LEU A 519 -12.32 -4.97 -14.94
CA LEU A 519 -11.74 -6.13 -14.24
C LEU A 519 -12.77 -7.26 -14.17
N LEU A 520 -14.01 -6.98 -13.76
CA LEU A 520 -15.07 -7.98 -13.62
C LEU A 520 -15.38 -8.77 -14.90
N GLY A 521 -15.40 -8.13 -16.07
CA GLY A 521 -15.59 -8.86 -17.33
C GLY A 521 -14.42 -9.82 -17.64
N THR A 522 -13.22 -9.53 -17.15
CA THR A 522 -12.09 -10.47 -17.24
C THR A 522 -12.28 -11.63 -16.26
N MET A 523 -12.73 -11.34 -15.04
CA MET A 523 -12.93 -12.33 -13.98
C MET A 523 -14.12 -13.26 -14.22
N LEU A 524 -15.24 -12.76 -14.75
CA LEU A 524 -16.48 -13.53 -14.89
C LEU A 524 -16.53 -14.38 -16.15
N ASP A 525 -15.79 -14.02 -17.19
CA ASP A 525 -15.84 -14.69 -18.47
C ASP A 525 -14.73 -15.74 -18.59
N GLY A 526 -15.12 -17.00 -18.76
CA GLY A 526 -14.25 -18.16 -18.86
C GLY A 526 -13.40 -18.18 -20.13
N LYS A 527 -13.63 -17.28 -21.10
CA LYS A 527 -12.69 -17.13 -22.23
C LYS A 527 -11.33 -16.59 -21.81
N ASN A 528 -11.22 -16.06 -20.59
CA ASN A 528 -9.98 -15.53 -20.05
C ASN A 528 -9.41 -16.49 -19.01
N ARG A 529 -8.11 -16.76 -19.12
CA ARG A 529 -7.29 -17.44 -18.12
C ARG A 529 -6.18 -16.50 -17.68
N LEU A 530 -5.73 -16.62 -16.44
CA LEU A 530 -4.59 -15.85 -15.95
C LEU A 530 -3.35 -16.74 -15.97
N LEU A 531 -2.32 -16.34 -16.72
CA LEU A 531 -0.98 -16.88 -16.55
C LEU A 531 -0.28 -16.04 -15.49
N ALA A 532 0.14 -16.65 -14.39
CA ALA A 532 0.79 -15.94 -13.29
C ALA A 532 2.12 -16.58 -12.91
N LEU A 533 3.12 -15.74 -12.68
CA LEU A 533 4.38 -16.07 -12.04
C LEU A 533 4.26 -15.70 -10.56
N LYS A 534 4.19 -16.69 -9.68
CA LYS A 534 4.01 -16.50 -8.24
C LYS A 534 5.31 -16.65 -7.48
N ASP A 535 5.54 -15.76 -6.53
CA ASP A 535 6.67 -15.86 -5.60
C ASP A 535 6.43 -16.98 -4.54
N PRO A 536 7.40 -17.30 -3.67
CA PRO A 536 7.23 -18.33 -2.64
C PRO A 536 6.14 -18.04 -1.61
N SER A 537 5.67 -16.80 -1.51
CA SER A 537 4.52 -16.42 -0.67
C SER A 537 3.17 -16.62 -1.37
N GLY A 538 3.18 -16.98 -2.66
CA GLY A 538 2.00 -17.15 -3.49
C GLY A 538 1.48 -15.86 -4.11
N LYS A 539 2.17 -14.72 -3.91
CA LYS A 539 1.81 -13.44 -4.53
C LYS A 539 2.22 -13.41 -5.99
N ILE A 540 1.43 -12.75 -6.82
CA ILE A 540 1.72 -12.62 -8.24
C ILE A 540 2.86 -11.60 -8.45
N ALA A 541 4.01 -12.08 -8.91
CA ALA A 541 5.17 -11.26 -9.26
C ALA A 541 5.14 -10.79 -10.72
N GLY A 542 4.49 -11.57 -11.59
CA GLY A 542 4.24 -11.21 -12.97
C GLY A 542 3.03 -11.96 -13.53
N ARG A 543 2.39 -11.41 -14.58
CA ARG A 543 1.18 -12.00 -15.16
C ARG A 543 1.06 -11.73 -16.66
N ALA A 544 0.20 -12.51 -17.30
CA ALA A 544 -0.46 -12.17 -18.57
C ALA A 544 -1.87 -12.75 -18.59
N VAL A 545 -2.81 -12.08 -19.25
CA VAL A 545 -4.12 -12.67 -19.53
C VAL A 545 -4.02 -13.46 -20.84
N LEU A 546 -4.43 -14.72 -20.80
CA LEU A 546 -4.56 -15.56 -21.99
C LEU A 546 -6.05 -15.63 -22.36
N ARG A 547 -6.40 -15.31 -23.61
CA ARG A 547 -7.78 -15.27 -24.09
C ARG A 547 -8.01 -16.24 -25.23
N LEU A 548 -9.12 -16.98 -25.14
CA LEU A 548 -9.64 -17.77 -26.23
C LEU A 548 -10.46 -16.86 -27.17
N MET A 549 -10.00 -16.72 -28.39
CA MET A 549 -10.51 -15.79 -29.41
C MET A 549 -11.04 -16.54 -30.62
N ASN A 550 -11.83 -15.86 -31.45
CA ASN A 550 -12.34 -16.38 -32.71
C ASN A 550 -11.51 -15.83 -33.88
N HIS A 551 -11.03 -16.71 -34.74
CA HIS A 551 -10.39 -16.39 -36.01
C HIS A 551 -11.12 -17.14 -37.13
N GLU A 552 -11.95 -16.42 -37.88
CA GLU A 552 -12.70 -16.99 -39.02
C GLU A 552 -13.54 -18.24 -38.64
N GLY A 553 -14.17 -18.21 -37.47
CA GLY A 553 -14.98 -19.32 -36.95
C GLY A 553 -14.16 -20.43 -36.28
N LYS A 554 -12.84 -20.28 -36.16
CA LYS A 554 -11.96 -21.22 -35.46
C LYS A 554 -11.40 -20.62 -34.17
N PRO A 555 -11.16 -21.44 -33.13
CA PRO A 555 -10.51 -20.98 -31.92
C PRO A 555 -9.04 -20.58 -32.18
N ALA A 556 -8.60 -19.55 -31.47
CA ALA A 556 -7.24 -19.05 -31.44
C ALA A 556 -6.90 -18.54 -30.03
N LEU A 557 -5.63 -18.49 -29.66
CA LEU A 557 -5.20 -17.91 -28.39
C LEU A 557 -4.56 -16.55 -28.58
N LEU A 558 -4.90 -15.61 -27.71
CA LEU A 558 -4.23 -14.35 -27.56
C LEU A 558 -3.56 -14.31 -26.18
N ILE A 559 -2.25 -14.07 -26.13
CA ILE A 559 -1.60 -13.61 -24.90
C ILE A 559 -1.57 -12.08 -24.91
N GLU A 560 -2.16 -11.48 -23.86
CA GLU A 560 -2.10 -10.03 -23.67
C GLU A 560 -0.73 -9.58 -23.15
N ARG A 561 -0.59 -8.26 -23.01
CA ARG A 561 0.59 -7.62 -22.44
C ARG A 561 0.99 -8.28 -21.10
N ILE A 562 2.30 -8.54 -20.94
CA ILE A 562 2.87 -9.09 -19.70
C ILE A 562 3.10 -7.95 -18.71
N TYR A 563 2.71 -8.15 -17.45
CA TYR A 563 2.92 -7.18 -16.36
C TYR A 563 3.76 -7.78 -15.22
N PRO A 564 4.47 -6.95 -14.42
CA PRO A 564 4.67 -5.52 -14.67
C PRO A 564 5.54 -5.30 -15.92
N GLN A 565 5.52 -4.10 -16.51
CA GLN A 565 6.45 -3.79 -17.61
C GLN A 565 7.92 -3.82 -17.19
N THR A 566 8.16 -3.80 -15.88
CA THR A 566 9.48 -3.88 -15.26
C THR A 566 9.95 -5.32 -15.04
N LEU A 567 9.16 -6.32 -15.46
CA LEU A 567 9.50 -7.72 -15.25
C LEU A 567 10.79 -8.07 -16.01
N GLY A 568 11.67 -8.86 -15.38
CA GLY A 568 12.94 -9.27 -15.98
C GLY A 568 12.73 -10.11 -17.24
N SER A 569 13.71 -10.10 -18.15
CA SER A 569 13.59 -10.80 -19.44
C SER A 569 13.45 -12.31 -19.26
N ALA A 570 14.06 -12.91 -18.24
CA ALA A 570 13.93 -14.34 -17.94
C ALA A 570 12.50 -14.69 -17.51
N GLU A 571 11.90 -13.87 -16.66
CA GLU A 571 10.52 -13.98 -16.19
C GLU A 571 9.50 -13.78 -17.33
N VAL A 572 9.74 -12.78 -18.20
CA VAL A 572 8.94 -12.56 -19.41
C VAL A 572 9.00 -13.78 -20.33
N GLN A 573 10.20 -14.29 -20.62
CA GLN A 573 10.36 -15.47 -21.48
C GLN A 573 9.74 -16.73 -20.87
N ALA A 574 9.77 -16.87 -19.53
CA ALA A 574 9.13 -17.97 -18.84
C ALA A 574 7.59 -17.94 -19.05
N LEU A 575 6.94 -16.78 -18.92
CA LEU A 575 5.51 -16.63 -19.20
C LEU A 575 5.17 -16.90 -20.67
N ILE A 576 5.97 -16.40 -21.62
CA ILE A 576 5.79 -16.65 -23.05
C ILE A 576 5.92 -18.16 -23.37
N THR A 577 6.93 -18.81 -22.83
CA THR A 577 7.16 -20.25 -23.01
C THR A 577 5.99 -21.05 -22.45
N PHE A 578 5.50 -20.67 -21.27
CA PHE A 578 4.34 -21.30 -20.64
C PHE A 578 3.06 -21.12 -21.48
N ALA A 579 2.85 -19.94 -22.08
CA ALA A 579 1.74 -19.69 -22.99
C ALA A 579 1.86 -20.50 -24.30
N LYS A 580 3.06 -20.63 -24.87
CA LYS A 580 3.31 -21.48 -26.06
C LYS A 580 3.02 -22.94 -25.77
N LYS A 581 3.44 -23.44 -24.60
CA LYS A 581 3.10 -24.78 -24.13
C LYS A 581 1.58 -24.96 -24.05
N ARG A 582 0.87 -24.00 -23.48
CA ARG A 582 -0.60 -24.01 -23.42
C ARG A 582 -1.23 -24.08 -24.82
N ALA A 583 -0.73 -23.28 -25.75
CA ALA A 583 -1.19 -23.28 -27.13
C ALA A 583 -0.95 -24.62 -27.85
N TYR A 584 0.23 -25.22 -27.64
CA TYR A 584 0.57 -26.53 -28.17
C TYR A 584 -0.37 -27.63 -27.65
N GLU A 585 -0.66 -27.68 -26.35
CA GLU A 585 -1.57 -28.69 -25.77
C GLU A 585 -3.02 -28.57 -26.26
N LEU A 586 -3.45 -27.33 -26.55
CA LEU A 586 -4.76 -27.06 -27.13
C LEU A 586 -4.79 -27.19 -28.66
N ASN A 587 -3.64 -27.40 -29.30
CA ASN A 587 -3.47 -27.38 -30.76
C ASN A 587 -3.99 -26.07 -31.41
N LEU A 588 -3.75 -24.94 -30.73
CA LEU A 588 -4.16 -23.61 -31.19
C LEU A 588 -2.96 -22.74 -31.57
N LYS A 589 -3.18 -21.80 -32.48
CA LYS A 589 -2.20 -20.74 -32.76
C LYS A 589 -2.20 -19.72 -31.63
N LEU A 590 -1.01 -19.26 -31.24
CA LEU A 590 -0.82 -18.20 -30.25
C LEU A 590 -0.47 -16.88 -30.93
N TYR A 591 -1.22 -15.85 -30.60
CA TYR A 591 -1.06 -14.48 -31.09
C TYR A 591 -0.77 -13.52 -29.93
N SER A 592 -0.19 -12.37 -30.24
CA SER A 592 0.06 -11.29 -29.28
C SER A 592 0.01 -9.91 -29.95
N VAL A 593 -0.20 -8.88 -29.14
CA VAL A 593 0.04 -7.47 -29.52
C VAL A 593 1.28 -6.99 -28.77
N GLY A 594 2.37 -6.76 -29.51
CA GLY A 594 3.59 -6.13 -28.97
C GLY A 594 4.67 -7.08 -28.45
N LEU A 595 4.45 -8.39 -28.37
CA LEU A 595 5.54 -9.35 -28.14
C LEU A 595 6.23 -9.68 -29.47
N GLU A 596 7.54 -9.94 -29.42
CA GLU A 596 8.31 -10.32 -30.61
C GLU A 596 7.76 -11.62 -31.22
N GLY A 597 7.42 -11.56 -32.51
CA GLY A 597 6.88 -12.68 -33.26
C GLY A 597 6.83 -12.36 -34.75
N THR A 598 6.21 -13.24 -35.54
CA THR A 598 6.03 -12.99 -36.97
C THR A 598 4.77 -12.15 -37.18
N PRO A 599 4.87 -10.93 -37.75
CA PRO A 599 3.69 -10.13 -38.05
C PRO A 599 2.73 -10.90 -38.96
N ALA A 600 1.45 -10.83 -38.65
CA ALA A 600 0.39 -11.51 -39.37
C ALA A 600 -0.79 -10.56 -39.58
N ASP A 601 -1.26 -10.52 -40.82
CA ASP A 601 -2.51 -9.84 -41.17
C ASP A 601 -3.69 -10.74 -40.79
N VAL A 602 -3.96 -10.78 -39.48
CA VAL A 602 -4.96 -11.63 -38.85
C VAL A 602 -5.86 -10.79 -37.97
N THR A 603 -7.16 -11.01 -38.10
CA THR A 603 -8.17 -10.46 -37.21
C THR A 603 -8.63 -11.52 -36.21
N LEU A 604 -8.55 -11.19 -34.92
CA LEU A 604 -9.16 -11.95 -33.84
C LEU A 604 -10.38 -11.20 -33.31
N VAL A 605 -11.47 -11.92 -33.08
CA VAL A 605 -12.76 -11.36 -32.64
C VAL A 605 -13.17 -12.00 -31.32
N SER A 606 -13.66 -11.17 -30.40
CA SER A 606 -14.44 -11.58 -29.23
C SER A 606 -15.90 -11.17 -29.46
N ARG A 607 -16.83 -12.13 -29.40
CA ARG A 607 -18.25 -11.90 -29.71
C ARG A 607 -19.12 -11.59 -28.50
N GLY A 608 -18.50 -11.37 -27.35
CA GLY A 608 -19.20 -11.00 -26.13
C GLY A 608 -18.63 -11.70 -24.92
N GLY A 609 -19.12 -11.32 -23.75
CA GLY A 609 -18.76 -11.89 -22.47
C GLY A 609 -19.86 -11.67 -21.43
N ARG A 610 -19.66 -12.25 -20.24
CA ARG A 610 -20.64 -12.18 -19.15
C ARG A 610 -20.69 -10.81 -18.47
N GLY A 611 -19.57 -10.10 -18.42
CA GLY A 611 -19.49 -8.80 -17.77
C GLY A 611 -19.89 -7.64 -18.69
N ALA A 612 -20.48 -6.60 -18.12
CA ALA A 612 -20.87 -5.36 -18.79
C ALA A 612 -19.68 -4.63 -19.40
N TYR A 613 -18.49 -4.74 -18.80
CA TYR A 613 -17.26 -4.14 -19.28
C TYR A 613 -16.08 -5.12 -19.16
N GLN A 614 -15.22 -5.13 -20.18
CA GLN A 614 -14.00 -5.93 -20.19
C GLN A 614 -12.81 -5.09 -20.62
N TYR A 615 -11.74 -5.11 -19.83
CA TYR A 615 -10.48 -4.50 -20.23
C TYR A 615 -9.73 -5.40 -21.23
N VAL A 616 -9.12 -4.80 -22.24
CA VAL A 616 -8.38 -5.49 -23.31
C VAL A 616 -7.11 -4.69 -23.59
N ASP A 617 -5.99 -5.07 -22.97
CA ASP A 617 -4.70 -4.35 -23.11
C ASP A 617 -4.29 -4.20 -24.58
N SER A 618 -4.56 -5.25 -25.36
CA SER A 618 -4.21 -5.36 -26.77
C SER A 618 -5.00 -4.42 -27.69
N ALA A 619 -6.13 -3.87 -27.23
CA ALA A 619 -6.98 -2.98 -28.03
C ALA A 619 -6.62 -1.49 -27.89
N GLY A 620 -5.57 -1.17 -27.14
CA GLY A 620 -5.21 0.20 -26.77
C GLY A 620 -6.10 0.74 -25.65
N ALA A 621 -5.45 1.17 -24.57
CA ALA A 621 -6.07 1.85 -23.44
C ALA A 621 -6.78 3.17 -23.86
N PRO A 622 -7.73 3.70 -23.07
CA PRO A 622 -8.05 3.29 -21.70
C PRO A 622 -9.46 2.74 -21.49
N ASN A 623 -10.30 2.69 -22.53
CA ASN A 623 -11.73 2.44 -22.33
C ASN A 623 -12.04 0.94 -22.33
N PRO A 624 -12.59 0.40 -21.22
CA PRO A 624 -13.12 -0.96 -21.20
C PRO A 624 -14.13 -1.17 -22.33
N LYS A 625 -14.07 -2.34 -22.97
CA LYS A 625 -14.95 -2.71 -24.08
C LYS A 625 -16.30 -3.16 -23.51
N PRO A 626 -17.43 -2.59 -23.98
CA PRO A 626 -18.75 -2.97 -23.50
C PRO A 626 -19.06 -4.42 -23.89
N ASN A 627 -19.64 -5.17 -22.97
CA ASN A 627 -20.08 -6.56 -23.12
C ASN A 627 -18.98 -7.52 -23.61
N GLY A 628 -17.69 -7.15 -23.48
CA GLY A 628 -16.58 -7.96 -23.99
C GLY A 628 -16.57 -8.18 -25.51
N ILE A 629 -17.20 -7.29 -26.29
CA ILE A 629 -17.18 -7.35 -27.76
C ILE A 629 -16.05 -6.47 -28.28
N PHE A 630 -15.12 -7.05 -29.04
CA PHE A 630 -14.01 -6.33 -29.64
C PHE A 630 -13.33 -7.14 -30.75
N GLU A 631 -12.56 -6.46 -31.58
CA GLU A 631 -11.68 -7.05 -32.59
C GLU A 631 -10.26 -6.52 -32.44
N LEU A 632 -9.29 -7.34 -32.81
CA LEU A 632 -7.87 -7.01 -32.82
C LEU A 632 -7.28 -7.38 -34.18
N GLN A 633 -6.44 -6.51 -34.71
CA GLN A 633 -5.79 -6.64 -36.02
C GLN A 633 -4.28 -6.44 -35.88
N ASN A 634 -3.52 -6.76 -36.92
CA ASN A 634 -2.06 -6.56 -36.99
C ASN A 634 -1.32 -7.26 -35.83
N LEU A 635 -1.57 -8.56 -35.69
CA LEU A 635 -1.06 -9.36 -34.58
C LEU A 635 0.27 -10.03 -34.92
N ASN A 636 1.04 -10.39 -33.90
CA ASN A 636 2.22 -11.23 -34.07
C ASN A 636 1.89 -12.69 -33.73
N ILE A 637 2.21 -13.61 -34.64
CA ILE A 637 2.19 -15.05 -34.37
C ILE A 637 3.43 -15.41 -33.56
N LEU A 638 3.22 -16.02 -32.40
CA LEU A 638 4.27 -16.60 -31.59
C LEU A 638 4.43 -18.06 -32.01
N SER A 639 5.48 -18.36 -32.77
CA SER A 639 5.75 -19.72 -33.25
C SER A 639 5.84 -20.69 -32.07
N SER A 640 5.10 -21.79 -32.17
CA SER A 640 5.06 -22.91 -31.22
C SER A 640 6.45 -23.48 -30.97
#